data_AF-A0A7Y0TLA0-F1
#
_entry.id   AF-A0A7Y0TLA0-F1
#
_cell.length_a   1.000
_cell.length_b   1.000
_cell.length_c   1.000
_cell.angle_alpha   90.00
_cell.angle_beta   90.00
_cell.angle_gamma   90.00
#
_symmetry.space_group_name_H-M   'P 1'
#
loop_
_entity.id
_entity.type
_entity.pdbx_description
1 polymer ?
#
loop_
_entity_poly.entity_id
_entity_poly.type
_entity_poly.pdbx_seq_one_letter_code
_entity_poly.pdbx_strand_id
1 'polypeptide(L)'
;MKAESNEYAENITIATAAEQGYQETLKITGELARAVTWLHVSDFHLSDKGPYSQEVILNALVSSVRRFRKEGHVPDLIFATGDIAQNGKAKEYAYSTEFFNALLDAAGLEKERLFIVPGNHDVDRKMGKGLARTLDSNDDADEYFDNETPTPHLTQKLQAFAAWYNNYFSGIRSFPSSTTCSPVELVSIRKSKVAILPLNSALFCIDDDDHEKLFLGRRCLDDATKQLAQIEADLTIALIHHPLDWLSPVEQGNIRAKLEASVDVLLQGHFHQVVTEKIVAANGGYLKLAAGASYQTRQYPNSAMYATFYGNQVTIFPIRYEDTPREEWTLDTSVFPSPSYMGSFVLPCRKISGSTPQPEKLHAKEAERYQNTLKEELGYIRMLGLPGVESVKVNLDDDTFVPLRFSRGQDPDRSSGKRSMPQESGDGDILTPDRVMREAFRVRRMLLVIGDPGAGKTTLLKYYALCALDRDHSLRLGFSGLLNVFYLPLRELRRQENGRYESLPASLAFWSEKHHNTLGSKVFDEWLQTGTSLVLLDGLDEISNREERIKVCQWIDAAWSGFSKACFVVTSRATGYRKDEGIELEADYERSDVQDFTKEQQERFLANWFRAAFLKESSDEGLIPQDWQRQQRAKAAERTRKMIAYLNAPKNKGLRQLAAVPMILQIMAILWKNREFLPETRVELYNAVLDYLLELRDKRREIAVLIPAKRARMVLGPLSLWMQEELKTDEVGKDAMQAKMHERLVVLSEKNYTPPSVDEFCNHLVNRAGLLVEIGNNAYLN
;
A
#
# COMPACT_ATOMS: atom_id res chain seq x y z
N MET A 1 46.83 18.77 -24.43
CA MET A 1 45.95 18.15 -25.45
C MET A 1 46.02 16.62 -25.56
N LYS A 2 47.06 15.90 -25.11
CA LYS A 2 47.05 14.42 -25.06
C LYS A 2 46.70 13.81 -23.68
N ALA A 3 46.64 14.62 -22.62
CA ALA A 3 46.29 14.16 -21.27
C ALA A 3 44.76 14.18 -21.03
N GLU A 4 44.05 15.22 -21.48
CA GLU A 4 42.59 15.37 -21.30
C GLU A 4 41.76 14.37 -22.12
N SER A 5 42.29 13.85 -23.23
CA SER A 5 41.59 12.87 -24.06
C SER A 5 41.61 11.45 -23.49
N ASN A 6 42.60 11.12 -22.65
CA ASN A 6 42.68 9.81 -21.99
C ASN A 6 41.73 9.76 -20.78
N GLU A 7 41.62 10.87 -20.04
CA GLU A 7 40.74 11.00 -18.87
C GLU A 7 39.25 10.98 -19.27
N TYR A 8 38.90 11.57 -20.42
CA TYR A 8 37.54 11.48 -20.98
C TYR A 8 37.19 10.08 -21.49
N ALA A 9 38.15 9.37 -22.09
CA ALA A 9 37.96 8.00 -22.57
C ALA A 9 37.86 7.00 -21.41
N GLU A 10 38.67 7.14 -20.35
CA GLU A 10 38.56 6.34 -19.12
C GLU A 10 37.23 6.60 -18.40
N ASN A 11 36.79 7.85 -18.27
CA ASN A 11 35.52 8.18 -17.61
C ASN A 11 34.29 7.64 -18.36
N ILE A 12 34.30 7.62 -19.69
CA ILE A 12 33.22 7.01 -20.50
C ILE A 12 33.25 5.47 -20.40
N THR A 13 34.45 4.87 -20.28
CA THR A 13 34.61 3.40 -20.16
C THR A 13 34.21 2.89 -18.76
N ILE A 14 34.48 3.68 -17.71
CA ILE A 14 34.07 3.37 -16.33
C ILE A 14 32.56 3.51 -16.15
N ALA A 15 31.94 4.56 -16.74
CA ALA A 15 30.49 4.75 -16.72
C ALA A 15 29.73 3.62 -17.45
N THR A 16 30.25 3.15 -18.59
CA THR A 16 29.64 2.06 -19.37
C THR A 16 29.83 0.67 -18.71
N ALA A 17 30.91 0.45 -17.96
CA ALA A 17 31.10 -0.77 -17.16
C ALA A 17 30.22 -0.82 -15.89
N ALA A 18 30.00 0.33 -15.24
CA ALA A 18 29.08 0.44 -14.11
C ALA A 18 27.61 0.23 -14.52
N GLU A 19 27.15 0.82 -15.63
CA GLU A 19 25.78 0.58 -16.13
C GLU A 19 25.53 -0.87 -16.60
N GLN A 20 26.57 -1.55 -17.10
CA GLN A 20 26.52 -2.99 -17.40
C GLN A 20 26.55 -3.87 -16.14
N GLY A 21 27.08 -3.38 -15.02
CA GLY A 21 27.24 -4.14 -13.79
C GLY A 21 26.07 -4.07 -12.80
N TYR A 22 25.08 -3.19 -13.02
CA TYR A 22 23.85 -3.14 -12.19
C TYR A 22 22.61 -3.69 -12.91
N GLN A 23 22.82 -4.59 -13.87
CA GLN A 23 21.72 -5.16 -14.66
C GLN A 23 20.72 -5.92 -13.79
N GLU A 24 21.17 -6.61 -12.74
CA GLU A 24 20.25 -7.29 -11.84
C GLU A 24 19.44 -6.30 -11.01
N THR A 25 20.07 -5.24 -10.52
CA THR A 25 19.35 -4.14 -9.85
C THR A 25 18.30 -3.54 -10.78
N LEU A 26 18.62 -3.24 -12.04
CA LEU A 26 17.65 -2.76 -13.04
C LEU A 26 16.50 -3.75 -13.27
N LYS A 27 16.77 -5.07 -13.33
CA LYS A 27 15.71 -6.08 -13.45
C LYS A 27 14.78 -6.08 -12.24
N ILE A 28 15.32 -5.88 -11.04
CA ILE A 28 14.57 -5.88 -9.78
C ILE A 28 13.78 -4.58 -9.61
N THR A 29 14.38 -3.43 -9.89
CA THR A 29 13.86 -2.10 -9.48
C THR A 29 13.32 -1.26 -10.62
N GLY A 30 13.70 -1.54 -11.88
CA GLY A 30 13.39 -0.71 -13.05
C GLY A 30 14.16 0.62 -13.14
N GLU A 31 14.87 1.03 -12.08
CA GLU A 31 15.73 2.21 -12.05
C GLU A 31 16.90 2.10 -11.06
N LEU A 32 18.04 2.71 -11.41
CA LEU A 32 19.25 2.69 -10.55
C LEU A 32 19.39 3.90 -9.64
N ALA A 33 18.69 5.00 -9.94
CA ALA A 33 18.99 6.31 -9.38
C ALA A 33 18.97 6.35 -7.84
N ARG A 34 18.16 5.50 -7.21
CA ARG A 34 17.97 5.41 -5.76
C ARG A 34 18.28 4.04 -5.14
N ALA A 35 18.66 3.05 -5.96
CA ALA A 35 19.03 1.76 -5.40
C ALA A 35 20.33 1.89 -4.58
N VAL A 36 20.52 1.05 -3.56
CA VAL A 36 21.77 0.89 -2.80
C VAL A 36 22.04 -0.60 -2.70
N THR A 37 23.24 -1.03 -3.04
CA THR A 37 23.64 -2.43 -3.04
C THR A 37 24.82 -2.66 -2.10
N TRP A 38 24.90 -3.82 -1.45
CA TRP A 38 26.05 -4.15 -0.63
C TRP A 38 26.35 -5.65 -0.64
N LEU A 39 27.61 -5.98 -0.34
CA LEU A 39 28.07 -7.31 -0.01
C LEU A 39 28.23 -7.41 1.51
N HIS A 40 27.56 -8.38 2.14
CA HIS A 40 27.68 -8.68 3.56
C HIS A 40 28.39 -10.02 3.74
N VAL A 41 29.53 -9.95 4.42
CA VAL A 41 30.45 -11.05 4.73
C VAL A 41 30.75 -11.05 6.24
N SER A 42 31.06 -12.21 6.80
CA SER A 42 31.36 -12.35 8.22
C SER A 42 32.26 -13.56 8.49
N ASP A 43 32.88 -13.62 9.66
CA ASP A 43 33.56 -14.82 10.20
C ASP A 43 34.60 -15.42 9.24
N PHE A 44 35.76 -14.76 9.17
CA PHE A 44 36.87 -15.10 8.29
C PHE A 44 37.93 -15.95 8.98
N HIS A 45 38.11 -15.74 10.29
CA HIS A 45 39.05 -16.47 11.15
C HIS A 45 40.51 -16.43 10.67
N LEU A 46 40.94 -15.33 10.05
CA LEU A 46 42.27 -15.24 9.41
C LEU A 46 43.39 -15.47 10.43
N SER A 47 44.39 -16.28 10.06
CA SER A 47 45.51 -16.57 10.95
C SER A 47 46.83 -16.76 10.21
N ASP A 48 47.94 -16.55 10.92
CA ASP A 48 49.30 -16.77 10.41
C ASP A 48 49.66 -18.26 10.25
N LYS A 49 48.79 -19.14 10.73
CA LYS A 49 48.90 -20.60 10.66
C LYS A 49 47.63 -21.25 10.12
N GLY A 50 46.87 -20.51 9.32
CA GLY A 50 45.60 -20.96 8.79
C GLY A 50 45.76 -22.23 7.95
N PRO A 51 44.78 -23.15 7.97
CA PRO A 51 44.80 -24.28 7.07
C PRO A 51 44.69 -23.79 5.62
N TYR A 52 45.33 -24.49 4.68
CA TYR A 52 45.28 -24.16 3.24
C TYR A 52 43.85 -23.98 2.70
N SER A 53 42.88 -24.69 3.29
CA SER A 53 41.45 -24.53 2.96
C SER A 53 40.91 -23.12 3.16
N GLN A 54 41.41 -22.37 4.13
CA GLN A 54 41.01 -20.98 4.39
C GLN A 54 41.38 -20.08 3.22
N GLU A 55 42.65 -20.15 2.81
CA GLU A 55 43.16 -19.38 1.69
C GLU A 55 42.40 -19.71 0.39
N VAL A 56 42.15 -21.00 0.12
CA VAL A 56 41.40 -21.45 -1.05
C VAL A 56 39.99 -20.86 -1.08
N ILE A 57 39.22 -21.01 0.00
CA ILE A 57 37.81 -20.57 0.05
C ILE A 57 37.69 -19.04 -0.07
N LEU A 58 38.57 -18.30 0.61
CA LEU A 58 38.57 -16.84 0.58
C LEU A 58 39.09 -16.28 -0.77
N ASN A 59 40.07 -16.92 -1.40
CA ASN A 59 40.49 -16.57 -2.76
C ASN A 59 39.40 -16.89 -3.80
N ALA A 60 38.65 -17.97 -3.61
CA ALA A 60 37.48 -18.28 -4.41
C ALA A 60 36.38 -17.23 -4.22
N LEU A 61 36.19 -16.69 -3.01
CA LEU A 61 35.25 -15.58 -2.75
C LEU A 61 35.66 -14.34 -3.54
N VAL A 62 36.93 -13.90 -3.43
CA VAL A 62 37.46 -12.74 -4.18
C VAL A 62 37.28 -12.93 -5.68
N SER A 63 37.60 -14.12 -6.20
CA SER A 63 37.43 -14.45 -7.63
C SER A 63 35.97 -14.40 -8.06
N SER A 64 35.07 -14.90 -7.20
CA SER A 64 33.63 -14.93 -7.46
C SER A 64 33.00 -13.54 -7.37
N VAL A 65 33.44 -12.67 -6.46
CA VAL A 65 33.02 -11.26 -6.42
C VAL A 65 33.36 -10.56 -7.73
N ARG A 66 34.57 -10.80 -8.28
CA ARG A 66 34.97 -10.27 -9.59
C ARG A 66 34.09 -10.82 -10.73
N ARG A 67 33.64 -12.07 -10.63
CA ARG A 67 32.68 -12.68 -11.57
C ARG A 67 31.29 -12.06 -11.44
N PHE A 68 30.73 -12.03 -10.24
CA PHE A 68 29.41 -11.47 -9.93
C PHE A 68 29.28 -10.00 -10.35
N ARG A 69 30.35 -9.21 -10.16
CA ARG A 69 30.44 -7.84 -10.67
C ARG A 69 30.21 -7.77 -12.20
N LYS A 70 30.79 -8.71 -12.97
CA LYS A 70 30.60 -8.80 -14.43
C LYS A 70 29.20 -9.31 -14.81
N GLU A 71 28.57 -10.09 -13.94
CA GLU A 71 27.24 -10.68 -14.16
C GLU A 71 26.07 -9.74 -13.78
N GLY A 72 26.35 -8.60 -13.14
CA GLY A 72 25.31 -7.62 -12.79
C GLY A 72 25.07 -7.44 -11.29
N HIS A 73 25.91 -8.02 -10.43
CA HIS A 73 25.87 -7.90 -8.97
C HIS A 73 27.04 -7.05 -8.46
N VAL A 74 27.01 -5.75 -8.76
CA VAL A 74 28.00 -4.79 -8.23
C VAL A 74 27.53 -4.30 -6.87
N PRO A 75 28.35 -4.38 -5.80
CA PRO A 75 28.04 -3.75 -4.52
C PRO A 75 28.51 -2.29 -4.48
N ASP A 76 27.78 -1.42 -3.78
CA ASP A 76 28.22 -0.05 -3.45
C ASP A 76 28.99 0.01 -2.12
N LEU A 77 28.75 -0.97 -1.24
CA LEU A 77 29.28 -1.06 0.12
C LEU A 77 29.68 -2.50 0.43
N ILE A 78 30.65 -2.68 1.32
CA ILE A 78 31.00 -3.98 1.90
C ILE A 78 30.88 -3.87 3.42
N PHE A 79 30.15 -4.80 4.01
CA PHE A 79 30.01 -4.94 5.46
C PHE A 79 30.67 -6.24 5.92
N ALA A 80 31.60 -6.14 6.87
CA ALA A 80 32.27 -7.25 7.51
C ALA A 80 31.90 -7.31 9.00
N THR A 81 31.05 -8.27 9.40
CA THR A 81 30.45 -8.32 10.75
C THR A 81 31.16 -9.22 11.74
N GLY A 82 32.48 -9.07 11.90
CA GLY A 82 33.26 -9.71 12.96
C GLY A 82 34.01 -10.96 12.57
N ASP A 83 34.81 -11.43 13.54
CA ASP A 83 35.71 -12.58 13.45
C ASP A 83 36.68 -12.45 12.27
N ILE A 84 37.38 -11.31 12.25
CA ILE A 84 38.33 -10.97 11.19
C ILE A 84 39.61 -11.80 11.35
N ALA A 85 40.16 -11.82 12.56
CA ALA A 85 41.28 -12.65 12.96
C ALA A 85 40.80 -13.87 13.77
N GLN A 86 41.64 -14.89 13.91
CA GLN A 86 41.33 -16.10 14.68
C GLN A 86 41.50 -15.92 16.20
N ASN A 87 42.48 -15.13 16.65
CA ASN A 87 42.85 -15.03 18.06
C ASN A 87 43.18 -13.59 18.52
N GLY A 88 42.80 -12.60 17.73
CA GLY A 88 43.04 -11.18 18.03
C GLY A 88 44.51 -10.80 18.09
N LYS A 89 45.41 -11.51 17.37
CA LYS A 89 46.85 -11.24 17.41
C LYS A 89 47.29 -10.31 16.29
N ALA A 90 48.21 -9.40 16.59
CA ALA A 90 48.71 -8.40 15.64
C ALA A 90 49.22 -8.97 14.30
N LYS A 91 49.79 -10.18 14.31
CA LYS A 91 50.29 -10.85 13.09
C LYS A 91 49.18 -11.31 12.14
N GLU A 92 48.00 -11.64 12.67
CA GLU A 92 46.87 -12.15 11.90
C GLU A 92 46.31 -11.06 10.98
N TYR A 93 46.31 -9.81 11.45
CA TYR A 93 45.78 -8.66 10.71
C TYR A 93 46.60 -8.23 9.48
N ALA A 94 47.83 -8.72 9.32
CA ALA A 94 48.56 -8.56 8.06
C ALA A 94 47.83 -9.28 6.91
N TYR A 95 47.36 -10.50 7.14
CA TYR A 95 46.56 -11.27 6.19
C TYR A 95 45.18 -10.65 5.96
N SER A 96 44.57 -10.08 7.01
CA SER A 96 43.32 -9.31 6.88
C SER A 96 43.48 -8.12 5.94
N THR A 97 44.62 -7.42 6.02
CA THR A 97 44.93 -6.31 5.11
C THR A 97 45.00 -6.77 3.66
N GLU A 98 45.74 -7.86 3.39
CA GLU A 98 45.87 -8.43 2.04
C GLU A 98 44.53 -8.89 1.47
N PHE A 99 43.75 -9.61 2.27
CA PHE A 99 42.43 -10.10 1.89
C PHE A 99 41.46 -8.97 1.57
N PHE A 100 41.32 -7.97 2.44
CA PHE A 100 40.38 -6.87 2.21
C PHE A 100 40.80 -5.99 1.03
N ASN A 101 42.10 -5.78 0.80
CA ASN A 101 42.56 -5.10 -0.41
C ASN A 101 42.16 -5.87 -1.68
N ALA A 102 42.32 -7.21 -1.68
CA ALA A 102 41.93 -8.05 -2.80
C ALA A 102 40.41 -8.07 -3.02
N LEU A 103 39.63 -8.09 -1.94
CA LEU A 103 38.16 -8.06 -1.99
C LEU A 103 37.64 -6.71 -2.53
N LEU A 104 38.22 -5.59 -2.06
CA LEU A 104 37.92 -4.24 -2.54
C LEU A 104 38.22 -4.10 -4.04
N ASP A 105 39.39 -4.57 -4.48
CA ASP A 105 39.76 -4.59 -5.92
C ASP A 105 38.77 -5.43 -6.75
N ALA A 106 38.42 -6.63 -6.28
CA ALA A 106 37.44 -7.48 -6.96
C ALA A 106 36.06 -6.81 -7.08
N ALA A 107 35.61 -6.13 -6.02
CA ALA A 107 34.36 -5.39 -5.99
C ALA A 107 34.42 -4.07 -6.80
N GLY A 108 35.60 -3.52 -7.02
CA GLY A 108 35.79 -2.20 -7.63
C GLY A 108 35.43 -1.07 -6.68
N LEU A 109 35.75 -1.21 -5.40
CA LEU A 109 35.44 -0.26 -4.33
C LEU A 109 36.70 0.23 -3.64
N GLU A 110 36.65 1.45 -3.12
CA GLU A 110 37.70 2.02 -2.27
C GLU A 110 37.42 1.75 -0.79
N LYS A 111 38.44 1.94 0.06
CA LYS A 111 38.38 1.62 1.50
C LYS A 111 37.27 2.36 2.25
N GLU A 112 36.87 3.55 1.80
CA GLU A 112 35.77 4.32 2.37
C GLU A 112 34.44 3.58 2.33
N ARG A 113 34.29 2.60 1.42
CA ARG A 113 33.09 1.78 1.23
C ARG A 113 33.08 0.47 2.02
N LEU A 114 34.14 0.18 2.77
CA LEU A 114 34.29 -1.03 3.60
C LEU A 114 34.10 -0.72 5.08
N PHE A 115 33.12 -1.35 5.73
CA PHE A 115 32.82 -1.16 7.15
C PHE A 115 33.03 -2.47 7.91
N ILE A 116 33.78 -2.42 9.01
CA ILE A 116 34.20 -3.60 9.77
C ILE A 116 33.87 -3.42 11.25
N VAL A 117 33.24 -4.41 11.87
CA VAL A 117 33.11 -4.51 13.33
C VAL A 117 33.85 -5.76 13.84
N PRO A 118 34.35 -5.80 15.08
CA PRO A 118 35.04 -6.96 15.64
C PRO A 118 34.05 -8.03 16.13
N GLY A 119 34.50 -9.29 16.11
CA GLY A 119 33.86 -10.45 16.75
C GLY A 119 34.65 -10.99 17.93
N ASN A 120 34.20 -12.10 18.53
CA ASN A 120 34.84 -12.69 19.71
C ASN A 120 36.24 -13.27 19.41
N HIS A 121 36.54 -13.61 18.16
CA HIS A 121 37.87 -14.06 17.74
C HIS A 121 38.87 -12.93 17.51
N ASP A 122 38.41 -11.69 17.38
CA ASP A 122 39.26 -10.50 17.31
C ASP A 122 39.81 -10.07 18.68
N VAL A 123 39.33 -10.72 19.74
CA VAL A 123 39.68 -10.45 21.13
C VAL A 123 40.89 -11.29 21.56
N ASP A 124 41.92 -10.64 22.08
CA ASP A 124 43.02 -11.33 22.76
C ASP A 124 42.58 -11.83 24.14
N ARG A 125 42.03 -13.05 24.18
CA ARG A 125 41.53 -13.70 25.40
C ARG A 125 42.57 -13.76 26.53
N LYS A 126 43.88 -13.75 26.23
CA LYS A 126 44.95 -13.75 27.26
C LYS A 126 45.05 -12.44 28.03
N MET A 127 44.70 -11.33 27.38
CA MET A 127 44.71 -9.99 27.98
C MET A 127 43.46 -9.74 28.85
N GLY A 128 42.51 -10.69 28.90
CA GLY A 128 41.30 -10.61 29.72
C GLY A 128 41.47 -11.04 31.19
N LYS A 129 42.66 -11.49 31.60
CA LYS A 129 42.86 -12.05 32.95
C LYS A 129 42.67 -10.99 34.04
N GLY A 130 41.70 -11.21 34.93
CA GLY A 130 41.38 -10.30 36.05
C GLY A 130 40.35 -9.23 35.70
N LEU A 131 39.86 -9.23 34.46
CA LEU A 131 38.76 -8.37 34.04
C LEU A 131 37.41 -9.04 34.34
N ALA A 132 36.39 -8.23 34.64
CA ALA A 132 35.04 -8.71 34.90
C ALA A 132 34.46 -9.44 33.68
N ARG A 133 33.78 -10.57 33.90
CA ARG A 133 33.15 -11.35 32.83
C ARG A 133 31.82 -10.80 32.36
N THR A 134 31.12 -10.14 33.27
CA THR A 134 29.81 -9.51 33.08
C THR A 134 29.69 -8.39 34.10
N LEU A 135 28.63 -7.61 33.99
CA LEU A 135 28.22 -6.61 34.97
C LEU A 135 26.89 -7.06 35.59
N ASP A 136 26.69 -6.82 36.88
CA ASP A 136 25.59 -7.40 37.65
C ASP A 136 24.33 -6.52 37.65
N SER A 137 24.49 -5.21 37.42
CA SER A 137 23.38 -4.25 37.47
C SER A 137 23.49 -3.13 36.42
N ASN A 138 22.40 -2.38 36.26
CA ASN A 138 22.36 -1.20 35.40
C ASN A 138 23.29 -0.09 35.91
N ASP A 139 23.49 0.02 37.22
CA ASP A 139 24.34 1.04 37.83
C ASP A 139 25.81 0.70 37.59
N ASP A 140 26.20 -0.57 37.76
CA ASP A 140 27.56 -1.04 37.44
C ASP A 140 27.89 -0.83 35.95
N ALA A 141 26.92 -1.07 35.07
CA ALA A 141 27.10 -0.83 33.64
C ALA A 141 27.23 0.66 33.30
N ASP A 142 26.41 1.51 33.90
CA ASP A 142 26.51 2.96 33.69
C ASP A 142 27.82 3.55 34.21
N GLU A 143 28.32 3.04 35.34
CA GLU A 143 29.63 3.43 35.90
C GLU A 143 30.78 2.93 35.01
N TYR A 144 30.70 1.69 34.54
CA TYR A 144 31.73 1.09 33.70
C TYR A 144 31.87 1.75 32.32
N PHE A 145 30.76 2.17 31.72
CA PHE A 145 30.72 2.81 30.38
C PHE A 145 30.76 4.35 30.45
N ASP A 146 31.33 4.93 31.51
CA ASP A 146 31.52 6.37 31.60
C ASP A 146 32.57 6.88 30.59
N ASN A 147 32.26 7.99 29.91
CA ASN A 147 33.04 8.54 28.80
C ASN A 147 34.38 9.16 29.25
N GLU A 148 34.58 9.37 30.56
CA GLU A 148 35.79 10.01 31.10
C GLU A 148 36.97 9.04 31.27
N THR A 149 36.74 7.72 31.27
CA THR A 149 37.81 6.73 31.49
C THR A 149 37.89 5.68 30.36
N PRO A 150 39.10 5.35 29.86
CA PRO A 150 39.25 4.28 28.88
C PRO A 150 38.83 2.94 29.45
N THR A 151 37.99 2.23 28.71
CA THR A 151 37.49 0.92 29.09
C THR A 151 38.61 -0.13 29.05
N PRO A 152 39.02 -0.75 30.17
CA PRO A 152 40.16 -1.68 30.20
C PRO A 152 39.99 -2.88 29.27
N HIS A 153 38.77 -3.41 29.15
CA HIS A 153 38.47 -4.50 28.23
C HIS A 153 38.72 -4.11 26.78
N LEU A 154 38.41 -2.86 26.41
CA LEU A 154 38.59 -2.36 25.05
C LEU A 154 40.08 -2.12 24.76
N THR A 155 40.74 -1.38 25.66
CA THR A 155 42.14 -0.97 25.48
C THR A 155 43.14 -2.11 25.61
N GLN A 156 42.81 -3.19 26.33
CA GLN A 156 43.69 -4.35 26.49
C GLN A 156 43.34 -5.49 25.52
N LYS A 157 42.08 -5.92 25.47
CA LYS A 157 41.72 -7.15 24.73
C LYS A 157 41.58 -6.94 23.23
N LEU A 158 41.13 -5.76 22.81
CA LEU A 158 40.98 -5.40 21.39
C LEU A 158 42.14 -4.53 20.88
N GLN A 159 43.25 -4.44 21.61
CA GLN A 159 44.36 -3.55 21.29
C GLN A 159 44.91 -3.78 19.87
N ALA A 160 45.12 -5.05 19.50
CA ALA A 160 45.65 -5.41 18.18
C ALA A 160 44.66 -5.08 17.05
N PHE A 161 43.37 -5.37 17.26
CA PHE A 161 42.30 -5.00 16.34
C PHE A 161 42.25 -3.49 16.14
N ALA A 162 42.19 -2.72 17.24
CA ALA A 162 42.12 -1.26 17.20
C ALA A 162 43.34 -0.63 16.52
N ALA A 163 44.54 -1.13 16.82
CA ALA A 163 45.78 -0.66 16.19
C ALA A 163 45.79 -0.92 14.68
N TRP A 164 45.38 -2.12 14.27
CA TRP A 164 45.25 -2.46 12.85
C TRP A 164 44.18 -1.60 12.17
N TYR A 165 42.97 -1.51 12.75
CA TYR A 165 41.85 -0.75 12.20
C TYR A 165 42.23 0.71 11.95
N ASN A 166 42.84 1.37 12.95
CA ASN A 166 43.29 2.76 12.85
C ASN A 166 44.38 2.98 11.80
N ASN A 167 45.26 1.99 11.60
CA ASN A 167 46.27 2.04 10.54
C ASN A 167 45.65 1.80 9.15
N TYR A 168 44.78 0.79 9.04
CA TYR A 168 44.18 0.37 7.78
C TYR A 168 43.22 1.42 7.20
N PHE A 169 42.46 2.09 8.08
CA PHE A 169 41.53 3.18 7.77
C PHE A 169 42.09 4.57 8.09
N SER A 170 43.41 4.73 8.12
CA SER A 170 44.05 6.01 8.42
C SER A 170 43.52 7.12 7.51
N GLY A 171 43.06 8.22 8.11
CA GLY A 171 42.45 9.36 7.40
C GLY A 171 40.99 9.17 6.97
N ILE A 172 40.41 7.99 7.16
CA ILE A 172 39.02 7.65 6.80
C ILE A 172 38.16 7.56 8.06
N ARG A 173 38.54 6.67 8.99
CA ARG A 173 37.80 6.40 10.24
C ARG A 173 38.72 5.81 11.31
N SER A 174 38.29 5.91 12.57
CA SER A 174 39.04 5.42 13.72
C SER A 174 38.19 4.53 14.63
N PHE A 175 38.82 3.56 15.26
CA PHE A 175 38.20 2.69 16.24
C PHE A 175 38.02 3.43 17.58
N PRO A 176 36.81 3.43 18.18
CA PRO A 176 36.57 4.12 19.45
C PRO A 176 37.40 3.53 20.60
N SER A 177 37.82 4.36 21.56
CA SER A 177 38.65 3.93 22.70
C SER A 177 37.91 3.84 24.04
N SER A 178 36.71 4.41 24.15
CA SER A 178 35.94 4.54 25.40
C SER A 178 34.46 4.18 25.25
N THR A 179 34.05 3.66 24.09
CA THR A 179 32.67 3.28 23.81
C THR A 179 32.64 2.06 22.89
N THR A 180 31.59 1.26 22.98
CA THR A 180 31.33 0.15 22.05
C THR A 180 30.61 0.60 20.79
N CYS A 181 30.14 1.85 20.76
CA CYS A 181 29.34 2.41 19.69
C CYS A 181 30.21 3.37 18.88
N SER A 182 30.48 3.03 17.63
CA SER A 182 31.22 3.94 16.74
C SER A 182 30.34 5.11 16.31
N PRO A 183 30.93 6.26 15.95
CA PRO A 183 30.17 7.37 15.37
C PRO A 183 29.34 6.93 14.18
N VAL A 184 28.16 7.54 14.01
CA VAL A 184 27.31 7.27 12.85
C VAL A 184 28.00 7.82 11.60
N GLU A 185 28.24 6.96 10.61
CA GLU A 185 28.82 7.36 9.33
C GLU A 185 27.71 7.54 8.29
N LEU A 186 27.64 8.72 7.67
CA LEU A 186 26.69 9.02 6.60
C LEU A 186 27.37 8.88 5.23
N VAL A 187 26.82 8.02 4.39
CA VAL A 187 27.36 7.72 3.07
C VAL A 187 26.32 8.03 2.00
N SER A 188 26.69 8.85 1.03
CA SER A 188 25.85 9.10 -0.15
C SER A 188 26.17 8.09 -1.25
N ILE A 189 25.14 7.35 -1.69
CA ILE A 189 25.17 6.42 -2.82
C ILE A 189 24.14 6.89 -3.83
N ARG A 190 24.60 7.39 -4.97
CA ARG A 190 23.73 7.99 -6.00
C ARG A 190 22.81 9.06 -5.38
N LYS A 191 21.48 8.91 -5.42
CA LYS A 191 20.52 9.84 -4.79
C LYS A 191 20.06 9.43 -3.39
N SER A 192 20.67 8.40 -2.80
CA SER A 192 20.27 7.85 -1.50
C SER A 192 21.33 8.12 -0.44
N LYS A 193 20.90 8.52 0.75
CA LYS A 193 21.72 8.71 1.95
C LYS A 193 21.59 7.49 2.86
N VAL A 194 22.72 6.87 3.19
CA VAL A 194 22.78 5.67 4.04
C VAL A 194 23.52 6.01 5.32
N ALA A 195 22.84 5.89 6.46
CA ALA A 195 23.46 6.02 7.78
C ALA A 195 23.92 4.65 8.28
N ILE A 196 25.16 4.57 8.77
CA ILE A 196 25.78 3.31 9.19
C ILE A 196 26.16 3.43 10.67
N LEU A 197 25.73 2.47 11.48
CA LEU A 197 25.94 2.40 12.92
C LEU A 197 26.75 1.15 13.31
N PRO A 198 28.08 1.24 13.44
CA PRO A 198 28.90 0.11 13.88
C PRO A 198 28.87 -0.09 15.41
N LEU A 199 28.56 -1.31 15.85
CA LEU A 199 28.46 -1.71 17.27
C LEU A 199 29.43 -2.85 17.59
N ASN A 200 30.19 -2.69 18.69
CA ASN A 200 31.15 -3.67 19.17
C ASN A 200 30.56 -4.52 20.31
N SER A 201 29.99 -5.67 19.95
CA SER A 201 29.51 -6.67 20.92
C SER A 201 30.61 -7.52 21.58
N ALA A 202 31.86 -7.47 21.08
CA ALA A 202 32.91 -8.40 21.46
C ALA A 202 33.64 -8.02 22.77
N LEU A 203 33.33 -6.84 23.33
CA LEU A 203 34.07 -6.25 24.45
C LEU A 203 34.21 -7.19 25.65
N PHE A 204 33.13 -7.87 26.03
CA PHE A 204 33.07 -8.77 27.19
C PHE A 204 33.42 -10.22 26.86
N CYS A 205 33.74 -10.55 25.60
CA CYS A 205 34.00 -11.93 25.23
C CYS A 205 35.27 -12.49 25.88
N ILE A 206 35.18 -13.62 26.55
CA ILE A 206 36.30 -14.27 27.24
C ILE A 206 36.52 -15.68 26.70
N ASP A 207 35.45 -16.42 26.45
CA ASP A 207 35.51 -17.78 25.94
C ASP A 207 34.21 -18.14 25.20
N ASP A 208 33.87 -19.42 25.11
CA ASP A 208 32.72 -19.86 24.31
C ASP A 208 31.42 -19.88 25.14
N ASP A 209 31.49 -19.65 26.46
CA ASP A 209 30.33 -19.60 27.38
C ASP A 209 29.79 -18.16 27.57
N ASP A 210 29.89 -17.31 26.54
CA ASP A 210 29.59 -15.86 26.65
C ASP A 210 28.11 -15.49 26.45
N HIS A 211 27.25 -16.47 26.16
CA HIS A 211 25.81 -16.27 26.05
C HIS A 211 25.22 -15.59 27.30
N GLU A 212 24.34 -14.61 27.12
CA GLU A 212 23.73 -13.78 28.17
C GLU A 212 24.73 -13.04 29.10
N LYS A 213 25.98 -12.83 28.66
CA LYS A 213 27.01 -12.14 29.48
C LYS A 213 27.59 -10.90 28.81
N LEU A 214 27.28 -10.68 27.54
CA LEU A 214 27.90 -9.59 26.78
C LEU A 214 27.24 -8.24 27.08
N PHE A 215 28.03 -7.18 27.01
CA PHE A 215 27.56 -5.81 27.13
C PHE A 215 28.04 -4.96 25.95
N LEU A 216 27.11 -4.19 25.39
CA LEU A 216 27.38 -2.99 24.61
C LEU A 216 27.47 -1.77 25.53
N GLY A 217 26.68 -1.68 26.58
CA GLY A 217 26.54 -0.46 27.37
C GLY A 217 25.40 0.39 26.83
N ARG A 218 24.26 0.32 27.50
CA ARG A 218 23.03 1.02 27.07
C ARG A 218 23.22 2.51 26.78
N ARG A 219 24.06 3.23 27.54
CA ARG A 219 24.31 4.66 27.34
C ARG A 219 25.20 4.96 26.13
N CYS A 220 26.02 4.01 25.69
CA CYS A 220 26.88 4.17 24.52
C CYS A 220 26.07 4.40 23.23
N LEU A 221 24.80 3.95 23.17
CA LEU A 221 23.92 4.18 22.02
C LEU A 221 23.20 5.54 22.06
N ASP A 222 23.20 6.28 23.17
CA ASP A 222 22.39 7.49 23.29
C ASP A 222 22.77 8.56 22.27
N ASP A 223 24.06 8.83 22.10
CA ASP A 223 24.48 9.87 21.16
C ASP A 223 24.35 9.44 19.71
N ALA A 224 24.62 8.17 19.42
CA ALA A 224 24.40 7.61 18.08
C ALA A 224 22.92 7.61 17.70
N THR A 225 22.01 7.23 18.60
CA THR A 225 20.56 7.28 18.33
C THR A 225 20.05 8.71 18.17
N LYS A 226 20.58 9.68 18.95
CA LYS A 226 20.29 11.11 18.72
C LYS A 226 20.79 11.58 17.35
N GLN A 227 22.01 11.20 16.95
CA GLN A 227 22.54 11.53 15.63
C GLN A 227 21.67 10.94 14.52
N LEU A 228 21.30 9.65 14.62
CA LEU A 228 20.41 8.99 13.68
C LEU A 228 19.04 9.66 13.58
N ALA A 229 18.49 10.15 14.69
CA ALA A 229 17.22 10.89 14.69
C ALA A 229 17.32 12.26 14.00
N GLN A 230 18.51 12.86 13.92
CA GLN A 230 18.78 14.14 13.28
C GLN A 230 19.17 14.01 11.81
N ILE A 231 19.69 12.85 11.40
CA ILE A 231 20.12 12.57 10.04
C ILE A 231 18.90 12.14 9.20
N GLU A 232 18.59 12.90 8.16
CA GLU A 232 17.66 12.48 7.11
C GLU A 232 18.33 11.44 6.19
N ALA A 233 18.39 10.19 6.62
CA ALA A 233 18.86 9.05 5.83
C ALA A 233 17.68 8.28 5.20
N ASP A 234 17.85 7.83 3.97
CA ASP A 234 16.89 6.95 3.28
C ASP A 234 16.96 5.50 3.79
N LEU A 235 18.09 5.12 4.38
CA LEU A 235 18.33 3.80 4.96
C LEU A 235 19.30 3.93 6.15
N THR A 236 19.00 3.32 7.30
CA THR A 236 20.02 3.10 8.34
C THR A 236 20.32 1.63 8.55
N ILE A 237 21.61 1.32 8.57
CA ILE A 237 22.14 -0.02 8.76
C ILE A 237 22.96 -0.03 10.04
N ALA A 238 22.64 -0.91 10.99
CA ALA A 238 23.52 -1.18 12.13
C ALA A 238 24.28 -2.48 11.92
N LEU A 239 25.54 -2.51 12.38
CA LEU A 239 26.43 -3.66 12.29
C LEU A 239 26.73 -4.15 13.70
N ILE A 240 26.58 -5.44 13.95
CA ILE A 240 26.97 -6.08 15.22
C ILE A 240 27.42 -7.50 14.93
N HIS A 241 28.40 -8.05 15.65
CA HIS A 241 28.79 -9.44 15.41
C HIS A 241 27.80 -10.42 16.05
N HIS A 242 27.57 -10.32 17.37
CA HIS A 242 26.77 -11.30 18.09
C HIS A 242 25.25 -11.07 17.95
N PRO A 243 24.44 -12.14 18.04
CA PRO A 243 23.00 -12.07 18.26
C PRO A 243 22.65 -11.27 19.53
N LEU A 244 21.49 -10.62 19.55
CA LEU A 244 21.09 -9.78 20.70
C LEU A 244 20.75 -10.61 21.96
N ASP A 245 20.50 -11.90 21.85
CA ASP A 245 20.33 -12.86 22.96
C ASP A 245 21.63 -13.24 23.67
N TRP A 246 22.79 -12.89 23.10
CA TRP A 246 24.07 -13.02 23.81
C TRP A 246 24.32 -11.86 24.79
N LEU A 247 23.57 -10.77 24.66
CA LEU A 247 23.66 -9.65 25.59
C LEU A 247 23.08 -10.01 26.95
N SER A 248 23.66 -9.46 28.01
CA SER A 248 23.18 -9.64 29.37
C SER A 248 21.71 -9.20 29.51
N PRO A 249 20.87 -9.98 30.22
CA PRO A 249 19.49 -9.60 30.52
C PRO A 249 19.35 -8.22 31.18
N VAL A 250 20.42 -7.73 31.83
CA VAL A 250 20.49 -6.40 32.43
C VAL A 250 20.19 -5.29 31.41
N GLU A 251 20.74 -5.39 30.19
CA GLU A 251 20.60 -4.33 29.17
C GLU A 251 19.97 -4.77 27.85
N GLN A 252 19.83 -6.08 27.61
CA GLN A 252 19.30 -6.63 26.37
C GLN A 252 18.00 -5.95 25.91
N GLY A 253 17.04 -5.79 26.82
CA GLY A 253 15.75 -5.15 26.51
C GLY A 253 15.90 -3.68 26.10
N ASN A 254 16.82 -2.95 26.74
CA ASN A 254 17.09 -1.54 26.45
C ASN A 254 17.76 -1.38 25.07
N ILE A 255 18.77 -2.18 24.78
CA ILE A 255 19.47 -2.19 23.49
C ILE A 255 18.50 -2.54 22.37
N ARG A 256 17.73 -3.62 22.55
CA ARG A 256 16.74 -4.07 21.56
C ARG A 256 15.74 -2.97 21.24
N ALA A 257 15.16 -2.34 22.26
CA ALA A 257 14.19 -1.25 22.07
C ALA A 257 14.80 -0.05 21.33
N LYS A 258 16.06 0.31 21.60
CA LYS A 258 16.75 1.40 20.89
C LYS A 258 16.99 1.08 19.42
N LEU A 259 17.43 -0.14 19.11
CA LEU A 259 17.64 -0.58 17.73
C LEU A 259 16.32 -0.67 16.97
N GLU A 260 15.27 -1.22 17.57
CA GLU A 260 13.92 -1.27 16.99
C GLU A 260 13.37 0.12 16.64
N ALA A 261 13.73 1.17 17.40
CA ALA A 261 13.31 2.54 17.13
C ALA A 261 14.18 3.27 16.09
N SER A 262 15.42 2.84 15.89
CA SER A 262 16.47 3.69 15.26
C SER A 262 17.18 3.05 14.06
N VAL A 263 16.88 1.81 13.70
CA VAL A 263 17.58 1.06 12.65
C VAL A 263 16.57 0.39 11.70
N ASP A 264 16.87 0.32 10.39
CA ASP A 264 16.01 -0.37 9.40
C ASP A 264 16.54 -1.76 9.10
N VAL A 265 17.87 -1.91 9.06
CA VAL A 265 18.56 -3.16 8.79
C VAL A 265 19.61 -3.41 9.87
N LEU A 266 19.55 -4.57 10.53
CA LEU A 266 20.57 -5.02 11.46
C LEU A 266 21.37 -6.14 10.79
N LEU A 267 22.63 -5.87 10.45
CA LEU A 267 23.56 -6.86 9.91
C LEU A 267 24.30 -7.56 11.05
N GLN A 268 24.25 -8.89 11.05
CA GLN A 268 24.85 -9.74 12.07
C GLN A 268 25.85 -10.76 11.50
N GLY A 269 26.84 -11.11 12.31
CA GLY A 269 27.76 -12.23 12.08
C GLY A 269 27.44 -13.42 12.98
N HIS A 270 28.44 -14.25 13.31
CA HIS A 270 28.39 -15.31 14.32
C HIS A 270 27.50 -16.52 13.96
N PHE A 271 26.55 -16.36 13.06
CA PHE A 271 25.71 -17.45 12.56
C PHE A 271 26.48 -18.28 11.53
N HIS A 272 26.34 -19.61 11.59
CA HIS A 272 26.93 -20.50 10.59
C HIS A 272 26.11 -20.61 9.29
N GLN A 273 24.93 -19.98 9.23
CA GLN A 273 24.02 -19.99 8.09
C GLN A 273 23.41 -18.61 7.87
N VAL A 274 22.98 -18.33 6.65
CA VAL A 274 22.24 -17.11 6.32
C VAL A 274 20.89 -17.13 7.04
N VAL A 275 20.63 -16.11 7.86
CA VAL A 275 19.34 -15.92 8.55
C VAL A 275 18.73 -14.59 8.14
N THR A 276 17.45 -14.60 7.79
CA THR A 276 16.67 -13.39 7.48
C THR A 276 15.41 -13.36 8.32
N GLU A 277 15.28 -12.37 9.19
CA GLU A 277 14.13 -12.21 10.08
C GLU A 277 13.60 -10.78 10.03
N LYS A 278 12.28 -10.64 9.94
CA LYS A 278 11.63 -9.33 10.04
C LYS A 278 11.15 -9.11 11.46
N ILE A 279 11.75 -8.13 12.15
CA ILE A 279 11.35 -7.73 13.51
C ILE A 279 10.37 -6.57 13.40
N VAL A 280 9.21 -6.69 14.06
CA VAL A 280 8.18 -5.65 14.08
C VAL A 280 7.91 -5.25 15.53
N ALA A 281 7.98 -3.95 15.80
CA ALA A 281 7.76 -3.37 17.12
C ALA A 281 6.77 -2.20 17.05
N ALA A 282 6.18 -1.81 18.18
CA ALA A 282 5.17 -0.74 18.23
C ALA A 282 5.67 0.63 17.73
N ASN A 283 6.98 0.86 17.83
CA ASN A 283 7.66 2.12 17.48
C ASN A 283 8.59 2.00 16.27
N GLY A 284 8.59 0.85 15.58
CA GLY A 284 9.45 0.60 14.42
C GLY A 284 9.67 -0.88 14.17
N GLY A 285 10.93 -1.27 14.07
CA GLY A 285 11.39 -2.61 13.72
C GLY A 285 12.49 -2.54 12.68
N TYR A 286 13.20 -3.64 12.50
CA TYR A 286 14.26 -3.77 11.50
C TYR A 286 14.19 -5.13 10.80
N LEU A 287 14.82 -5.20 9.63
CA LEU A 287 15.16 -6.45 8.97
C LEU A 287 16.52 -6.92 9.51
N LYS A 288 16.53 -8.06 10.19
CA LYS A 288 17.76 -8.73 10.64
C LYS A 288 18.29 -9.59 9.50
N LEU A 289 19.54 -9.34 9.12
CA LEU A 289 20.27 -10.12 8.12
C LEU A 289 21.55 -10.64 8.76
N ALA A 290 21.63 -11.95 8.97
CA ALA A 290 22.86 -12.59 9.39
C ALA A 290 23.58 -13.19 8.19
N ALA A 291 24.81 -12.77 7.94
CA ALA A 291 25.67 -13.50 7.02
C ALA A 291 26.09 -14.81 7.70
N GLY A 292 26.17 -15.89 6.91
CA GLY A 292 26.87 -17.06 7.38
C GLY A 292 28.38 -16.82 7.44
N ALA A 293 29.12 -17.81 7.91
CA ALA A 293 30.57 -17.70 7.96
C ALA A 293 31.19 -17.74 6.56
N SER A 294 32.05 -16.78 6.27
CA SER A 294 32.82 -16.72 5.02
C SER A 294 33.87 -17.83 4.98
N TYR A 295 34.37 -18.21 6.16
CA TYR A 295 35.18 -19.39 6.34
C TYR A 295 35.05 -19.94 7.78
N GLN A 296 34.56 -21.18 7.94
CA GLN A 296 34.66 -21.93 9.21
C GLN A 296 35.55 -23.16 9.01
N THR A 297 35.11 -24.08 8.15
CA THR A 297 35.86 -25.24 7.63
C THR A 297 35.24 -25.67 6.29
N ARG A 298 35.85 -26.63 5.58
CA ARG A 298 35.24 -27.23 4.36
C ARG A 298 33.94 -28.03 4.64
N GLN A 299 33.70 -28.46 5.87
CA GLN A 299 32.55 -29.30 6.22
C GLN A 299 31.29 -28.48 6.57
N TYR A 300 31.44 -27.17 6.72
CA TYR A 300 30.34 -26.26 7.01
C TYR A 300 29.99 -25.44 5.75
N PRO A 301 28.71 -25.05 5.58
CA PRO A 301 28.31 -24.21 4.46
C PRO A 301 28.90 -22.81 4.63
N ASN A 302 29.96 -22.50 3.88
CA ASN A 302 30.52 -21.15 3.85
C ASN A 302 29.61 -20.28 2.98
N SER A 303 29.07 -19.20 3.52
CA SER A 303 28.03 -18.39 2.87
C SER A 303 28.19 -16.90 3.15
N ALA A 304 27.64 -16.09 2.25
CA ALA A 304 27.63 -14.64 2.28
C ALA A 304 26.40 -14.15 1.51
N MET A 305 26.15 -12.84 1.46
CA MET A 305 25.02 -12.34 0.68
C MET A 305 25.28 -10.98 0.05
N TYR A 306 24.70 -10.79 -1.12
CA TYR A 306 24.44 -9.47 -1.65
C TYR A 306 23.04 -9.03 -1.25
N ALA A 307 22.86 -7.74 -1.02
CA ALA A 307 21.54 -7.17 -0.80
C ALA A 307 21.38 -5.84 -1.54
N THR A 308 20.16 -5.57 -1.97
CA THR A 308 19.77 -4.39 -2.75
C THR A 308 18.59 -3.71 -2.08
N PHE A 309 18.79 -2.50 -1.57
CA PHE A 309 17.75 -1.61 -1.08
C PHE A 309 17.21 -0.72 -2.21
N TYR A 310 15.90 -0.66 -2.37
CA TYR A 310 15.22 0.28 -3.24
C TYR A 310 13.79 0.54 -2.75
N GLY A 311 13.35 1.80 -2.80
CA GLY A 311 12.04 2.21 -2.29
C GLY A 311 11.95 1.99 -0.77
N ASN A 312 11.30 0.91 -0.36
CA ASN A 312 11.22 0.48 1.04
C ASN A 312 11.45 -1.04 1.18
N GLN A 313 12.20 -1.63 0.24
CA GLN A 313 12.44 -3.06 0.17
C GLN A 313 13.93 -3.36 0.11
N VAL A 314 14.32 -4.48 0.72
CA VAL A 314 15.65 -5.08 0.59
C VAL A 314 15.50 -6.43 -0.08
N THR A 315 16.15 -6.60 -1.22
CA THR A 315 16.22 -7.87 -1.95
C THR A 315 17.56 -8.54 -1.72
N ILE A 316 17.55 -9.81 -1.33
CA ILE A 316 18.73 -10.59 -0.95
C ILE A 316 19.06 -11.59 -2.04
N PHE A 317 20.32 -11.60 -2.44
CA PHE A 317 20.95 -12.58 -3.32
C PHE A 317 22.00 -13.36 -2.49
N PRO A 318 21.62 -14.51 -1.93
CA PRO A 318 22.50 -15.30 -1.08
C PRO A 318 23.52 -16.08 -1.93
N ILE A 319 24.75 -16.20 -1.43
CA ILE A 319 25.81 -16.97 -2.10
C ILE A 319 26.44 -17.96 -1.12
N ARG A 320 26.89 -19.10 -1.65
CA ARG A 320 27.62 -20.13 -0.91
C ARG A 320 28.81 -20.66 -1.68
N TYR A 321 29.80 -21.16 -0.96
CA TYR A 321 30.93 -21.88 -1.53
C TYR A 321 30.51 -23.29 -1.97
N GLU A 322 30.93 -23.67 -3.17
CA GLU A 322 30.84 -25.02 -3.72
C GLU A 322 32.25 -25.53 -4.03
N ASP A 323 32.53 -26.78 -3.65
CA ASP A 323 33.84 -27.43 -3.89
C ASP A 323 33.83 -28.31 -5.15
N THR A 324 32.64 -28.57 -5.73
CA THR A 324 32.46 -29.49 -6.87
C THR A 324 31.40 -28.96 -7.83
N PRO A 325 31.64 -28.93 -9.15
CA PRO A 325 32.81 -29.45 -9.86
C PRO A 325 34.05 -28.55 -9.80
N ARG A 326 33.94 -27.35 -9.23
CA ARG A 326 35.04 -26.37 -9.09
C ARG A 326 34.85 -25.58 -7.79
N GLU A 327 35.95 -25.08 -7.25
CA GLU A 327 36.01 -24.21 -6.07
C GLU A 327 35.51 -22.80 -6.44
N GLU A 328 34.22 -22.53 -6.24
CA GLU A 328 33.62 -21.22 -6.55
C GLU A 328 32.46 -20.87 -5.62
N TRP A 329 32.12 -19.58 -5.54
CA TRP A 329 30.93 -19.14 -4.80
C TRP A 329 29.78 -18.91 -5.77
N THR A 330 28.68 -19.62 -5.58
CA THR A 330 27.48 -19.59 -6.44
C THR A 330 26.26 -19.11 -5.67
N LEU A 331 25.17 -18.82 -6.38
CA LEU A 331 23.86 -18.55 -5.79
C LEU A 331 23.42 -19.71 -4.88
N ASP A 332 23.07 -19.40 -3.63
CA ASP A 332 22.57 -20.39 -2.68
C ASP A 332 21.06 -20.57 -2.84
N THR A 333 20.69 -21.55 -3.66
CA THR A 333 19.28 -21.88 -3.93
C THR A 333 18.55 -22.48 -2.72
N SER A 334 19.26 -22.82 -1.64
CA SER A 334 18.67 -23.42 -0.44
C SER A 334 18.04 -22.40 0.51
N VAL A 335 18.47 -21.13 0.45
CA VAL A 335 17.99 -20.07 1.34
C VAL A 335 16.57 -19.60 0.97
N PHE A 336 16.29 -19.40 -0.32
CA PHE A 336 14.97 -18.99 -0.82
C PHE A 336 14.44 -19.94 -1.91
N PRO A 337 13.68 -20.99 -1.57
CA PRO A 337 13.21 -21.96 -2.56
C PRO A 337 12.00 -21.44 -3.37
N SER A 338 12.23 -20.86 -4.55
CA SER A 338 11.23 -20.47 -5.58
C SER A 338 11.99 -19.96 -6.83
N PRO A 339 11.40 -19.79 -8.03
CA PRO A 339 12.16 -19.74 -9.29
C PRO A 339 13.14 -18.56 -9.44
N SER A 340 13.08 -17.55 -8.56
CA SER A 340 14.04 -16.44 -8.49
C SER A 340 15.25 -16.69 -7.57
N TYR A 341 15.16 -17.63 -6.61
CA TYR A 341 16.17 -17.89 -5.56
C TYR A 341 16.64 -16.65 -4.77
N MET A 342 15.85 -15.58 -4.81
CA MET A 342 16.08 -14.30 -4.15
C MET A 342 14.87 -13.96 -3.28
N GLY A 343 15.11 -13.34 -2.13
CA GLY A 343 14.06 -12.92 -1.20
C GLY A 343 13.96 -11.39 -1.14
N SER A 344 12.77 -10.84 -1.34
CA SER A 344 12.50 -9.40 -1.22
C SER A 344 11.66 -9.10 0.03
N PHE A 345 12.17 -8.22 0.89
CA PHE A 345 11.60 -7.94 2.21
C PHE A 345 11.32 -6.45 2.36
N VAL A 346 10.08 -6.11 2.71
CA VAL A 346 9.69 -4.73 3.02
C VAL A 346 10.19 -4.35 4.41
N LEU A 347 10.90 -3.22 4.53
CA LEU A 347 11.40 -2.72 5.81
C LEU A 347 10.25 -2.25 6.72
N PRO A 348 10.32 -2.49 8.04
CA PRO A 348 9.33 -1.97 8.99
C PRO A 348 9.40 -0.43 9.05
N CYS A 349 8.27 0.26 8.89
CA CYS A 349 8.26 1.73 8.94
C CYS A 349 8.65 2.25 10.33
N ARG A 350 9.66 3.12 10.41
CA ARG A 350 9.99 3.85 11.64
C ARG A 350 9.01 4.96 11.93
N LYS A 351 8.67 5.12 13.21
CA LYS A 351 8.15 6.40 13.73
C LYS A 351 9.34 7.26 14.13
N ILE A 352 9.92 8.02 13.20
CA ILE A 352 11.06 8.90 13.51
C ILE A 352 10.64 9.91 14.59
N SER A 353 11.27 9.83 15.77
CA SER A 353 11.19 10.83 16.82
C SER A 353 12.35 11.82 16.64
N GLY A 354 12.20 12.82 15.79
CA GLY A 354 13.27 13.79 15.58
C GLY A 354 13.06 14.83 14.49
N SER A 355 12.31 14.52 13.43
CA SER A 355 11.90 15.54 12.47
C SER A 355 10.79 16.39 13.10
N THR A 356 10.89 17.72 12.93
CA THR A 356 9.80 18.72 13.02
C THR A 356 8.45 18.04 12.93
N PRO A 357 7.52 18.22 13.91
CA PRO A 357 6.38 17.33 14.08
C PRO A 357 5.73 17.00 12.74
N GLN A 358 5.89 15.75 12.30
CA GLN A 358 5.11 15.24 11.19
C GLN A 358 3.64 15.49 11.55
N PRO A 359 2.87 16.17 10.69
CA PRO A 359 1.44 16.47 10.93
C PRO A 359 0.60 15.24 11.29
N GLU A 360 1.07 14.04 10.93
CA GLU A 360 0.40 12.76 11.21
C GLU A 360 0.30 12.42 12.72
N LYS A 361 1.15 12.98 13.60
CA LYS A 361 0.95 12.90 15.06
C LYS A 361 0.14 14.06 15.64
N LEU A 362 -0.01 15.18 14.92
CA LEU A 362 -0.85 16.28 15.38
C LEU A 362 -2.33 15.87 15.42
N HIS A 363 -2.72 14.95 14.54
CA HIS A 363 -4.13 14.64 14.28
C HIS A 363 -4.52 13.15 14.41
N ALA A 364 -3.78 12.33 15.17
CA ALA A 364 -4.08 10.90 15.29
C ALA A 364 -5.51 10.61 15.82
N LYS A 365 -5.99 11.42 16.77
CA LYS A 365 -7.38 11.34 17.26
C LYS A 365 -8.40 11.79 16.22
N GLU A 366 -8.07 12.79 15.41
CA GLU A 366 -8.94 13.27 14.34
C GLU A 366 -8.99 12.29 13.17
N ALA A 367 -7.88 11.61 12.87
CA ALA A 367 -7.81 10.53 11.90
C ALA A 367 -8.70 9.35 12.33
N GLU A 368 -8.62 8.93 13.59
CA GLU A 368 -9.50 7.87 14.12
C GLU A 368 -10.99 8.26 14.06
N ARG A 369 -11.34 9.50 14.44
CA ARG A 369 -12.71 10.02 14.31
C ARG A 369 -13.20 10.04 12.87
N TYR A 370 -12.36 10.49 11.94
CA TYR A 370 -12.70 10.53 10.52
C TYR A 370 -12.86 9.12 9.94
N GLN A 371 -11.97 8.19 10.28
CA GLN A 371 -12.08 6.79 9.87
C GLN A 371 -13.36 6.13 10.42
N ASN A 372 -13.75 6.43 11.66
CA ASN A 372 -15.02 5.95 12.22
C ASN A 372 -16.23 6.55 11.49
N THR A 373 -16.19 7.85 11.17
CA THR A 373 -17.21 8.52 10.35
C THR A 373 -17.36 7.83 8.99
N LEU A 374 -16.24 7.53 8.33
CA LEU A 374 -16.25 6.79 7.07
C LEU A 374 -16.81 5.36 7.21
N LYS A 375 -16.47 4.63 8.29
CA LYS A 375 -17.04 3.30 8.55
C LYS A 375 -18.55 3.35 8.78
N GLU A 376 -19.03 4.37 9.48
CA GLU A 376 -20.46 4.55 9.75
C GLU A 376 -21.23 4.92 8.47
N GLU A 377 -20.71 5.84 7.65
CA GLU A 377 -21.39 6.33 6.45
C GLU A 377 -21.26 5.37 5.25
N LEU A 378 -20.09 4.75 5.08
CA LEU A 378 -19.78 3.91 3.93
C LEU A 378 -19.96 2.42 4.22
N GLY A 379 -19.97 2.01 5.49
CA GLY A 379 -20.12 0.62 5.95
C GLY A 379 -21.48 -0.01 5.67
N TYR A 380 -22.43 0.72 5.09
CA TYR A 380 -23.78 0.25 4.83
C TYR A 380 -24.21 0.49 3.37
N ILE A 381 -24.77 -0.56 2.77
CA ILE A 381 -25.53 -0.47 1.51
C ILE A 381 -27.00 -0.30 1.88
N ARG A 382 -27.61 0.79 1.41
CA ARG A 382 -29.05 1.00 1.52
C ARG A 382 -29.75 0.04 0.58
N MET A 383 -30.51 -0.90 1.14
CA MET A 383 -31.34 -1.78 0.34
C MET A 383 -32.61 -1.01 -0.02
N LEU A 384 -32.91 -0.89 -1.31
CA LEU A 384 -34.09 -0.17 -1.77
C LEU A 384 -35.36 -0.78 -1.12
N GLY A 385 -36.09 0.05 -0.36
CA GLY A 385 -37.44 -0.17 0.18
C GLY A 385 -37.80 -1.52 0.82
N LEU A 386 -37.03 -1.92 1.83
CA LEU A 386 -37.47 -2.87 2.87
C LEU A 386 -37.56 -2.15 4.24
N PRO A 387 -38.75 -2.06 4.86
CA PRO A 387 -38.90 -1.61 6.26
C PRO A 387 -38.18 -2.60 7.18
N GLY A 388 -37.37 -2.11 8.13
CA GLY A 388 -36.55 -2.95 9.03
C GLY A 388 -35.25 -3.52 8.42
N VAL A 389 -35.05 -3.41 7.10
CA VAL A 389 -33.81 -3.78 6.39
C VAL A 389 -33.26 -2.57 5.63
N GLU A 390 -33.25 -1.40 6.27
CA GLU A 390 -32.88 -0.15 5.59
C GLU A 390 -31.42 -0.11 5.15
N SER A 391 -30.57 -0.87 5.83
CA SER A 391 -29.15 -1.02 5.54
C SER A 391 -28.68 -2.46 5.76
N VAL A 392 -27.78 -2.91 4.90
CA VAL A 392 -26.99 -4.14 5.07
C VAL A 392 -25.54 -3.73 5.21
N LYS A 393 -24.86 -4.25 6.24
CA LYS A 393 -23.44 -3.99 6.45
C LYS A 393 -22.65 -4.51 5.25
N VAL A 394 -21.80 -3.66 4.68
CA VAL A 394 -20.83 -4.07 3.68
C VAL A 394 -19.85 -5.02 4.37
N ASN A 395 -19.82 -6.27 3.91
CA ASN A 395 -18.86 -7.25 4.35
C ASN A 395 -17.81 -7.40 3.24
N LEU A 396 -16.55 -7.29 3.62
CA LEU A 396 -15.40 -7.44 2.74
C LEU A 396 -15.15 -8.92 2.38
N ASP A 397 -15.69 -9.85 3.17
CA ASP A 397 -15.55 -11.31 3.01
C ASP A 397 -16.62 -11.92 2.10
N ASP A 398 -16.89 -11.30 0.94
CA ASP A 398 -17.70 -11.86 -0.15
C ASP A 398 -19.23 -12.09 0.11
N ASP A 399 -19.70 -11.93 1.36
CA ASP A 399 -21.05 -12.28 1.79
C ASP A 399 -22.15 -11.24 1.43
N THR A 400 -21.80 -9.98 1.18
CA THR A 400 -22.78 -8.93 0.83
C THR A 400 -22.39 -8.08 -0.37
N PHE A 401 -21.08 -7.92 -0.63
CA PHE A 401 -20.57 -7.32 -1.85
C PHE A 401 -20.43 -8.38 -2.96
N VAL A 402 -20.88 -8.03 -4.18
CA VAL A 402 -20.62 -8.81 -5.39
C VAL A 402 -19.60 -8.03 -6.21
N PRO A 403 -18.36 -8.54 -6.35
CA PRO A 403 -17.31 -7.83 -7.08
C PRO A 403 -17.75 -7.45 -8.48
N LEU A 404 -17.63 -6.18 -8.85
CA LEU A 404 -17.88 -5.71 -10.21
C LEU A 404 -16.79 -6.22 -11.15
N ARG A 405 -17.09 -6.26 -12.45
CA ARG A 405 -16.12 -6.57 -13.49
C ARG A 405 -15.87 -5.31 -14.32
N PHE A 406 -14.66 -5.20 -14.84
CA PHE A 406 -14.25 -4.06 -15.64
C PHE A 406 -13.64 -4.53 -16.95
N SER A 407 -13.85 -3.76 -18.00
CA SER A 407 -13.03 -3.83 -19.20
C SER A 407 -12.14 -2.59 -19.26
N ARG A 408 -10.99 -2.71 -19.91
CA ARG A 408 -10.18 -1.54 -20.25
C ARG A 408 -10.97 -0.67 -21.22
N GLY A 409 -11.09 0.62 -20.91
CA GLY A 409 -11.75 1.56 -21.82
C GLY A 409 -10.87 1.83 -23.03
N GLN A 410 -11.40 1.66 -24.25
CA GLN A 410 -10.72 2.15 -25.45
C GLN A 410 -10.91 3.66 -25.55
N ASP A 411 -9.81 4.42 -25.59
CA ASP A 411 -9.84 5.85 -25.87
C ASP A 411 -10.26 6.03 -27.34
N PRO A 412 -11.40 6.70 -27.64
CA PRO A 412 -11.91 6.83 -29.00
C PRO A 412 -10.89 7.44 -29.98
N ASP A 413 -9.94 8.24 -29.48
CA ASP A 413 -8.97 8.99 -30.29
C ASP A 413 -7.74 8.19 -30.76
N ARG A 414 -7.57 6.94 -30.34
CA ARG A 414 -6.45 6.09 -30.82
C ARG A 414 -6.77 5.16 -31.98
N SER A 415 -8.00 5.17 -32.51
CA SER A 415 -8.35 4.38 -33.70
C SER A 415 -8.97 5.26 -34.78
N SER A 416 -8.19 5.53 -35.82
CA SER A 416 -8.67 6.07 -37.08
C SER A 416 -9.80 5.21 -37.64
N GLY A 417 -11.01 5.78 -37.69
CA GLY A 417 -12.04 5.51 -38.70
C GLY A 417 -12.45 4.05 -38.94
N LYS A 418 -13.38 3.56 -38.12
CA LYS A 418 -14.59 2.81 -38.55
C LYS A 418 -15.42 2.44 -37.32
N ARG A 419 -16.66 2.97 -37.24
CA ARG A 419 -17.68 2.44 -36.32
C ARG A 419 -17.99 1.00 -36.74
N SER A 420 -17.37 0.05 -36.05
CA SER A 420 -17.72 -1.36 -36.10
C SER A 420 -18.68 -1.65 -34.95
N MET A 421 -19.75 -2.41 -35.21
CA MET A 421 -20.60 -3.00 -34.18
C MET A 421 -19.74 -3.69 -33.11
N PRO A 422 -20.17 -3.72 -31.82
CA PRO A 422 -19.41 -4.37 -30.76
C PRO A 422 -19.22 -5.85 -31.11
N GLN A 423 -18.01 -6.21 -31.52
CA GLN A 423 -17.56 -7.60 -31.55
C GLN A 423 -17.53 -8.09 -30.11
N GLU A 424 -18.08 -9.29 -29.86
CA GLU A 424 -17.88 -10.03 -28.63
C GLU A 424 -16.36 -10.23 -28.42
N SER A 425 -15.74 -9.30 -27.69
CA SER A 425 -14.35 -9.40 -27.27
C SER A 425 -14.24 -10.55 -26.28
N GLY A 426 -13.39 -11.53 -26.62
CA GLY A 426 -13.16 -12.73 -25.82
C GLY A 426 -12.78 -12.43 -24.37
N ASP A 427 -12.99 -13.44 -23.53
CA ASP A 427 -12.90 -13.49 -22.05
C ASP A 427 -11.54 -13.08 -21.42
N GLY A 428 -10.62 -12.47 -22.17
CA GLY A 428 -9.23 -12.20 -21.78
C GLY A 428 -8.93 -10.86 -21.11
N ASP A 429 -9.83 -9.86 -21.20
CA ASP A 429 -9.57 -8.47 -20.72
C ASP A 429 -10.42 -8.05 -19.51
N ILE A 430 -11.05 -9.01 -18.83
CA ILE A 430 -11.93 -8.72 -17.68
C ILE A 430 -11.13 -8.59 -16.39
N LEU A 431 -11.20 -7.42 -15.76
CA LEU A 431 -10.49 -7.09 -14.52
C LEU A 431 -11.43 -7.11 -13.30
N THR A 432 -10.90 -7.51 -12.15
CA THR A 432 -11.55 -7.41 -10.84
C THR A 432 -11.28 -6.03 -10.21
N PRO A 433 -12.06 -5.58 -9.21
CA PRO A 433 -11.85 -4.28 -8.55
C PRO A 433 -10.42 -4.09 -8.05
N ASP A 434 -9.90 -5.07 -7.31
CA ASP A 434 -8.55 -5.07 -6.74
C ASP A 434 -7.47 -5.02 -7.82
N ARG A 435 -7.69 -5.70 -8.94
CA ARG A 435 -6.75 -5.71 -10.06
C ARG A 435 -6.76 -4.37 -10.80
N VAL A 436 -7.92 -3.76 -11.00
CA VAL A 436 -8.03 -2.41 -11.58
C VAL A 436 -7.26 -1.40 -10.74
N MET A 437 -7.44 -1.42 -9.42
CA MET A 437 -6.71 -0.53 -8.50
C MET A 437 -5.18 -0.73 -8.60
N ARG A 438 -4.72 -1.98 -8.53
CA ARG A 438 -3.29 -2.32 -8.64
C ARG A 438 -2.69 -1.90 -9.97
N GLU A 439 -3.38 -2.14 -11.07
CA GLU A 439 -2.87 -1.80 -12.40
C GLU A 439 -2.88 -0.28 -12.63
N ALA A 440 -3.95 0.41 -12.25
CA ALA A 440 -4.06 1.86 -12.39
C ALA A 440 -2.96 2.59 -11.63
N PHE A 441 -2.76 2.26 -10.35
CA PHE A 441 -1.82 2.96 -9.48
C PHE A 441 -0.37 2.49 -9.58
N ARG A 442 -0.07 1.50 -10.44
CA ARG A 442 1.32 1.11 -10.75
C ARG A 442 2.04 2.16 -11.62
N VAL A 443 1.28 2.83 -12.48
CA VAL A 443 1.84 3.74 -13.51
C VAL A 443 1.25 5.14 -13.41
N ARG A 444 0.00 5.27 -12.92
CA ARG A 444 -0.77 6.52 -12.91
C ARG A 444 -1.23 6.86 -11.50
N ARG A 445 -1.70 8.10 -11.29
CA ARG A 445 -2.26 8.55 -10.00
C ARG A 445 -3.76 8.82 -10.05
N MET A 446 -4.41 8.49 -11.17
CA MET A 446 -5.84 8.68 -11.35
C MET A 446 -6.47 7.48 -12.05
N LEU A 447 -7.62 7.06 -11.56
CA LEU A 447 -8.48 6.03 -12.14
C LEU A 447 -9.86 6.66 -12.42
N LEU A 448 -10.27 6.67 -13.68
CA LEU A 448 -11.60 7.05 -14.11
C LEU A 448 -12.46 5.79 -14.33
N VAL A 449 -13.53 5.67 -13.53
CA VAL A 449 -14.48 4.57 -13.60
C VAL A 449 -15.77 5.05 -14.28
N ILE A 450 -16.04 4.53 -15.48
CA ILE A 450 -17.25 4.83 -16.23
C ILE A 450 -18.22 3.66 -16.12
N GLY A 451 -19.51 3.92 -15.97
CA GLY A 451 -20.51 2.86 -15.98
C GLY A 451 -21.93 3.40 -16.04
N ASP A 452 -22.87 2.55 -16.41
CA ASP A 452 -24.27 2.93 -16.58
C ASP A 452 -24.98 3.26 -15.25
N PRO A 453 -26.15 3.92 -15.30
CA PRO A 453 -26.98 4.15 -14.12
C PRO A 453 -27.29 2.84 -13.39
N GLY A 454 -27.07 2.80 -12.08
CA GLY A 454 -27.34 1.61 -11.27
C GLY A 454 -26.32 0.47 -11.42
N ALA A 455 -25.21 0.66 -12.15
CA ALA A 455 -24.13 -0.33 -12.31
C ALA A 455 -23.31 -0.61 -11.03
N GLY A 456 -23.50 0.18 -9.96
CA GLY A 456 -22.85 -0.05 -8.67
C GLY A 456 -21.56 0.76 -8.42
N LYS A 457 -21.31 1.85 -9.16
CA LYS A 457 -20.11 2.72 -9.00
C LYS A 457 -19.94 3.27 -7.57
N THR A 458 -21.00 3.82 -6.97
CA THR A 458 -20.96 4.27 -5.57
C THR A 458 -20.66 3.10 -4.61
N THR A 459 -21.24 1.92 -4.87
CA THR A 459 -20.97 0.71 -4.07
C THR A 459 -19.51 0.25 -4.19
N LEU A 460 -18.91 0.41 -5.38
CA LEU A 460 -17.49 0.17 -5.61
C LEU A 460 -16.61 1.14 -4.81
N LEU A 461 -16.92 2.44 -4.79
CA LEU A 461 -16.15 3.39 -3.99
C LEU A 461 -16.27 3.09 -2.49
N LYS A 462 -17.45 2.70 -2.00
CA LYS A 462 -17.62 2.23 -0.62
C LYS A 462 -16.74 1.02 -0.32
N TYR A 463 -16.69 0.05 -1.24
CA TYR A 463 -15.80 -1.10 -1.13
C TYR A 463 -14.33 -0.68 -1.03
N TYR A 464 -13.84 0.18 -1.93
CA TYR A 464 -12.47 0.68 -1.88
C TYR A 464 -12.17 1.46 -0.60
N ALA A 465 -13.11 2.29 -0.12
CA ALA A 465 -12.96 3.02 1.12
C ALA A 465 -12.79 2.07 2.31
N LEU A 466 -13.64 1.06 2.42
CA LEU A 466 -13.59 0.09 3.53
C LEU A 466 -12.35 -0.81 3.46
N CYS A 467 -11.95 -1.23 2.26
CA CYS A 467 -10.69 -1.94 2.06
C CYS A 467 -9.47 -1.08 2.42
N ALA A 468 -9.50 0.22 2.13
CA ALA A 468 -8.42 1.14 2.50
C ALA A 468 -8.31 1.35 4.02
N LEU A 469 -9.42 1.22 4.75
CA LEU A 469 -9.49 1.35 6.20
C LEU A 469 -9.02 0.10 6.96
N ASP A 470 -8.75 -1.00 6.26
CA ASP A 470 -8.24 -2.25 6.81
C ASP A 470 -6.85 -2.57 6.23
N ARG A 471 -5.86 -2.81 7.09
CA ARG A 471 -4.45 -2.96 6.67
C ARG A 471 -4.20 -4.17 5.77
N ASP A 472 -4.93 -5.27 5.96
CA ASP A 472 -4.73 -6.48 5.17
C ASP A 472 -5.45 -6.38 3.82
N HIS A 473 -6.57 -5.65 3.78
CA HIS A 473 -7.31 -5.40 2.54
C HIS A 473 -6.68 -4.29 1.68
N SER A 474 -6.02 -3.29 2.28
CA SER A 474 -5.35 -2.22 1.53
C SER A 474 -4.19 -2.73 0.67
N LEU A 475 -3.50 -3.79 1.14
CA LEU A 475 -2.48 -4.51 0.37
C LEU A 475 -3.05 -5.14 -0.92
N ARG A 476 -4.30 -5.62 -0.88
CA ARG A 476 -4.96 -6.21 -2.07
C ARG A 476 -5.21 -5.17 -3.16
N LEU A 477 -5.46 -3.92 -2.75
CA LEU A 477 -5.62 -2.78 -3.66
C LEU A 477 -4.28 -2.26 -4.23
N GLY A 478 -3.13 -2.75 -3.72
CA GLY A 478 -1.80 -2.38 -4.19
C GLY A 478 -1.11 -1.30 -3.38
N PHE A 479 -1.66 -0.88 -2.24
CA PHE A 479 -1.04 0.12 -1.38
C PHE A 479 -0.23 -0.55 -0.26
N SER A 480 1.04 -0.19 -0.13
CA SER A 480 1.91 -0.63 0.96
C SER A 480 2.10 0.50 1.98
N GLY A 481 1.50 0.37 3.17
CA GLY A 481 1.66 1.34 4.27
C GLY A 481 0.34 1.89 4.83
N LEU A 482 0.42 2.95 5.64
CA LEU A 482 -0.74 3.70 6.11
C LEU A 482 -1.34 4.48 4.92
N LEU A 483 -2.61 4.20 4.62
CA LEU A 483 -3.34 4.84 3.54
C LEU A 483 -4.42 5.74 4.13
N ASN A 484 -4.32 7.05 3.93
CA ASN A 484 -5.41 7.96 4.26
C ASN A 484 -6.46 7.83 3.16
N VAL A 485 -7.72 7.59 3.50
CA VAL A 485 -8.79 7.51 2.51
C VAL A 485 -9.80 8.62 2.72
N PHE A 486 -10.19 9.26 1.64
CA PHE A 486 -11.13 10.38 1.60
C PHE A 486 -12.24 10.06 0.63
N TYR A 487 -13.47 10.39 1.00
CA TYR A 487 -14.64 10.21 0.16
C TYR A 487 -15.37 11.54 0.01
N LEU A 488 -15.72 11.90 -1.22
CA LEU A 488 -16.43 13.14 -1.54
C LEU A 488 -17.37 12.93 -2.72
N PRO A 489 -18.70 13.00 -2.52
CA PRO A 489 -19.64 13.11 -3.62
C PRO A 489 -19.46 14.47 -4.31
N LEU A 490 -19.22 14.49 -5.62
CA LEU A 490 -18.89 15.70 -6.37
C LEU A 490 -20.06 16.70 -6.42
N ARG A 491 -21.31 16.23 -6.29
CA ARG A 491 -22.49 17.09 -6.11
C ARG A 491 -22.47 17.93 -4.83
N GLU A 492 -21.63 17.59 -3.85
CA GLU A 492 -21.51 18.31 -2.57
C GLU A 492 -20.43 19.39 -2.59
N LEU A 493 -19.77 19.62 -3.73
CA LEU A 493 -18.78 20.68 -3.88
C LEU A 493 -19.41 22.07 -3.69
N ARG A 494 -18.81 22.86 -2.80
CA ARG A 494 -19.25 24.23 -2.50
C ARG A 494 -18.49 25.27 -3.30
N ARG A 495 -19.15 26.40 -3.51
CA ARG A 495 -18.56 27.60 -4.12
C ARG A 495 -18.37 28.70 -3.10
N GLN A 496 -17.29 29.44 -3.27
CA GLN A 496 -17.03 30.70 -2.62
C GLN A 496 -17.89 31.81 -3.24
N GLU A 497 -17.98 32.96 -2.57
CA GLU A 497 -18.72 34.14 -3.05
C GLU A 497 -18.24 34.64 -4.42
N ASN A 498 -16.98 34.39 -4.77
CA ASN A 498 -16.38 34.71 -6.07
C ASN A 498 -16.76 33.73 -7.20
N GLY A 499 -17.59 32.72 -6.92
CA GLY A 499 -18.05 31.72 -7.88
C GLY A 499 -17.09 30.55 -8.14
N ARG A 500 -15.90 30.52 -7.52
CA ARG A 500 -14.95 29.40 -7.61
C ARG A 500 -15.27 28.29 -6.60
N TYR A 501 -14.96 27.06 -6.95
CA TYR A 501 -15.05 25.94 -6.01
C TYR A 501 -14.02 26.09 -4.87
N GLU A 502 -14.43 25.71 -3.66
CA GLU A 502 -13.51 25.59 -2.52
C GLU A 502 -12.45 24.52 -2.79
N SER A 503 -11.28 24.61 -2.16
CA SER A 503 -10.20 23.62 -2.37
C SER A 503 -10.61 22.21 -1.91
N LEU A 504 -9.90 21.17 -2.36
CA LEU A 504 -10.12 19.79 -1.91
C LEU A 504 -10.11 19.65 -0.38
N PRO A 505 -9.12 20.19 0.36
CA PRO A 505 -9.15 20.15 1.82
C PRO A 505 -10.36 20.83 2.47
N ALA A 506 -10.82 21.95 1.91
CA ALA A 506 -12.02 22.65 2.40
C ALA A 506 -13.31 21.86 2.11
N SER A 507 -13.39 21.24 0.94
CA SER A 507 -14.53 20.39 0.56
C SER A 507 -14.61 19.14 1.44
N LEU A 508 -13.47 18.52 1.78
CA LEU A 508 -13.41 17.39 2.72
C LEU A 508 -13.78 17.80 4.16
N ALA A 509 -13.34 18.97 4.60
CA ALA A 509 -13.72 19.54 5.89
C ALA A 509 -15.24 19.76 5.99
N PHE A 510 -15.84 20.34 4.96
CA PHE A 510 -17.28 20.53 4.90
C PHE A 510 -18.05 19.20 4.92
N TRP A 511 -17.60 18.20 4.14
CA TRP A 511 -18.20 16.87 4.17
C TRP A 511 -18.11 16.25 5.57
N SER A 512 -16.94 16.33 6.22
CA SER A 512 -16.74 15.84 7.58
C SER A 512 -17.67 16.54 8.59
N GLU A 513 -17.81 17.87 8.51
CA GLU A 513 -18.68 18.66 9.39
C GLU A 513 -20.16 18.26 9.25
N LYS A 514 -20.64 18.07 8.02
CA LYS A 514 -22.01 17.62 7.73
C LYS A 514 -22.33 16.26 8.35
N HIS A 515 -21.32 15.41 8.52
CA HIS A 515 -21.41 14.11 9.17
C HIS A 515 -20.99 14.14 10.65
N HIS A 516 -21.19 15.29 11.32
CA HIS A 516 -20.98 15.49 12.75
C HIS A 516 -19.52 15.31 13.22
N ASN A 517 -18.54 15.46 12.33
CA ASN A 517 -17.14 15.43 12.66
C ASN A 517 -16.44 16.73 12.24
N THR A 518 -16.37 17.70 13.14
CA THR A 518 -15.81 19.03 12.85
C THR A 518 -14.29 19.00 12.76
N LEU A 519 -13.79 18.77 11.54
CA LEU A 519 -12.36 18.78 11.21
C LEU A 519 -12.06 19.97 10.29
N GLY A 520 -11.00 20.73 10.60
CA GLY A 520 -10.61 21.90 9.83
C GLY A 520 -9.94 21.54 8.50
N SER A 521 -10.06 22.41 7.50
CA SER A 521 -9.45 22.21 6.17
C SER A 521 -7.93 22.03 6.21
N LYS A 522 -7.22 22.65 7.17
CA LYS A 522 -5.78 22.47 7.34
C LYS A 522 -5.39 21.02 7.65
N VAL A 523 -6.21 20.30 8.42
CA VAL A 523 -5.95 18.90 8.78
C VAL A 523 -5.96 18.02 7.53
N PHE A 524 -6.95 18.23 6.66
CA PHE A 524 -7.03 17.51 5.39
C PHE A 524 -5.90 17.88 4.43
N ASP A 525 -5.50 19.15 4.38
CA ASP A 525 -4.37 19.61 3.56
C ASP A 525 -3.07 18.92 3.99
N GLU A 526 -2.81 18.87 5.29
CA GLU A 526 -1.66 18.18 5.87
C GLU A 526 -1.69 16.68 5.56
N TRP A 527 -2.84 16.00 5.73
CA TRP A 527 -2.97 14.57 5.41
C TRP A 527 -2.76 14.27 3.92
N LEU A 528 -3.21 15.15 3.03
CA LEU A 528 -3.03 15.02 1.59
C LEU A 528 -1.57 15.27 1.13
N GLN A 529 -0.78 16.03 1.90
CA GLN A 529 0.63 16.36 1.60
C GLN A 529 1.65 15.37 2.21
N THR A 530 1.34 14.79 3.37
CA THR A 530 2.34 14.09 4.20
C THR A 530 2.40 12.58 3.96
N GLY A 531 1.30 11.93 3.57
CA GLY A 531 1.22 10.49 3.33
C GLY A 531 0.58 10.10 1.98
N THR A 532 0.57 8.80 1.67
CA THR A 532 -0.18 8.29 0.50
C THR A 532 -1.66 8.38 0.82
N SER A 533 -2.41 9.06 -0.04
CA SER A 533 -3.84 9.28 0.14
C SER A 533 -4.64 8.68 -1.01
N LEU A 534 -5.78 8.08 -0.73
CA LEU A 534 -6.76 7.62 -1.72
C LEU A 534 -7.97 8.56 -1.65
N VAL A 535 -8.18 9.36 -2.68
CA VAL A 535 -9.29 10.31 -2.80
C VAL A 535 -10.34 9.72 -3.74
N LEU A 536 -11.52 9.43 -3.20
CA LEU A 536 -12.64 8.82 -3.90
C LEU A 536 -13.69 9.90 -4.21
N LEU A 537 -13.81 10.26 -5.49
CA LEU A 537 -14.70 11.29 -6.00
C LEU A 537 -15.89 10.64 -6.70
N ASP A 538 -17.07 10.74 -6.10
CA ASP A 538 -18.28 10.07 -6.61
C ASP A 538 -19.16 10.98 -7.45
N GLY A 539 -19.50 10.55 -8.67
CA GLY A 539 -20.61 11.08 -9.45
C GLY A 539 -20.33 12.39 -10.16
N LEU A 540 -19.36 12.43 -11.08
CA LEU A 540 -19.15 13.60 -11.96
C LEU A 540 -20.38 13.89 -12.83
N ASP A 541 -21.12 12.85 -13.20
CA ASP A 541 -22.39 12.95 -13.92
C ASP A 541 -23.53 13.58 -13.08
N GLU A 542 -23.37 13.65 -11.76
CA GLU A 542 -24.36 14.27 -10.86
C GLU A 542 -24.28 15.80 -10.83
N ILE A 543 -23.46 16.42 -11.69
CA ILE A 543 -23.36 17.88 -11.86
C ILE A 543 -24.14 18.28 -13.12
N SER A 544 -25.16 19.12 -12.96
CA SER A 544 -26.23 19.45 -13.90
C SER A 544 -25.81 20.14 -15.17
N ASN A 545 -24.78 20.97 -15.12
CA ASN A 545 -24.49 21.87 -16.21
C ASN A 545 -23.12 21.51 -16.77
N ARG A 546 -23.07 21.33 -18.08
CA ARG A 546 -21.84 21.14 -18.84
C ARG A 546 -20.72 22.09 -18.41
N GLU A 547 -20.96 23.39 -18.34
CA GLU A 547 -19.95 24.37 -17.91
C GLU A 547 -19.46 24.11 -16.48
N GLU A 548 -20.34 23.63 -15.61
CA GLU A 548 -19.99 23.28 -14.24
C GLU A 548 -19.20 21.99 -14.17
N ARG A 549 -19.55 20.98 -14.98
CA ARG A 549 -18.74 19.77 -15.12
C ARG A 549 -17.35 20.06 -15.64
N ILE A 550 -17.21 20.97 -16.60
CA ILE A 550 -15.91 21.45 -17.08
C ILE A 550 -15.13 22.09 -15.92
N LYS A 551 -15.76 22.98 -15.15
CA LYS A 551 -15.14 23.60 -13.97
C LYS A 551 -14.77 22.58 -12.89
N VAL A 552 -15.56 21.52 -12.71
CA VAL A 552 -15.25 20.46 -11.77
C VAL A 552 -14.10 19.58 -12.28
N CYS A 553 -14.03 19.28 -13.58
CA CYS A 553 -12.86 18.59 -14.15
C CYS A 553 -11.58 19.40 -13.90
N GLN A 554 -11.61 20.71 -14.21
CA GLN A 554 -10.51 21.63 -13.90
C GLN A 554 -10.15 21.67 -12.41
N TRP A 555 -11.15 21.58 -11.53
CA TRP A 555 -10.94 21.51 -10.09
C TRP A 555 -10.29 20.19 -9.66
N ILE A 556 -10.70 19.06 -10.26
CA ILE A 556 -10.08 17.75 -10.03
C ILE A 556 -8.62 17.77 -10.52
N ASP A 557 -8.36 18.34 -11.69
CA ASP A 557 -7.01 18.47 -12.25
C ASP A 557 -6.11 19.37 -11.37
N ALA A 558 -6.67 20.46 -10.83
CA ALA A 558 -5.98 21.32 -9.87
C ALA A 558 -5.67 20.58 -8.56
N ALA A 559 -6.60 19.77 -8.04
CA ALA A 559 -6.36 18.95 -6.86
C ALA A 559 -5.32 17.85 -7.13
N TRP A 560 -5.42 17.18 -8.27
CA TRP A 560 -4.48 16.14 -8.68
C TRP A 560 -3.05 16.68 -8.84
N SER A 561 -2.90 17.85 -9.44
CA SER A 561 -1.60 18.52 -9.60
C SER A 561 -1.05 19.07 -8.27
N GLY A 562 -1.92 19.59 -7.40
CA GLY A 562 -1.53 20.15 -6.10
C GLY A 562 -1.08 19.12 -5.05
N PHE A 563 -1.56 17.86 -5.14
CA PHE A 563 -1.26 16.81 -4.17
C PHE A 563 -0.55 15.62 -4.85
N SER A 564 0.78 15.69 -4.93
CA SER A 564 1.62 14.72 -5.67
C SER A 564 1.59 13.28 -5.13
N LYS A 565 1.24 13.10 -3.84
CA LYS A 565 1.13 11.78 -3.18
C LYS A 565 -0.29 11.22 -3.16
N ALA A 566 -1.29 11.99 -3.59
CA ALA A 566 -2.67 11.54 -3.61
C ALA A 566 -2.98 10.76 -4.90
N CYS A 567 -3.67 9.63 -4.73
CA CYS A 567 -4.24 8.79 -5.76
C CYS A 567 -5.74 9.06 -5.84
N PHE A 568 -6.27 9.28 -7.04
CA PHE A 568 -7.65 9.69 -7.25
C PHE A 568 -8.45 8.58 -7.96
N VAL A 569 -9.66 8.34 -7.49
CA VAL A 569 -10.66 7.53 -8.22
C VAL A 569 -11.86 8.43 -8.49
N VAL A 570 -12.20 8.61 -9.76
CA VAL A 570 -13.34 9.44 -10.19
C VAL A 570 -14.38 8.53 -10.83
N THR A 571 -15.66 8.66 -10.47
CA THR A 571 -16.75 7.90 -11.10
C THR A 571 -17.62 8.82 -11.97
N SER A 572 -18.08 8.32 -13.11
CA SER A 572 -19.06 9.02 -13.95
C SER A 572 -19.91 8.04 -14.78
N ARG A 573 -20.98 8.55 -15.40
CA ARG A 573 -21.68 7.88 -16.52
C ARG A 573 -20.98 8.21 -17.84
N ALA A 574 -21.15 7.35 -18.84
CA ALA A 574 -20.68 7.63 -20.19
C ALA A 574 -21.33 8.91 -20.76
N THR A 575 -22.59 9.19 -20.41
CA THR A 575 -23.28 10.42 -20.84
C THR A 575 -22.78 11.67 -20.12
N GLY A 576 -22.27 11.53 -18.89
CA GLY A 576 -21.78 12.65 -18.07
C GLY A 576 -20.28 12.97 -18.26
N TYR A 577 -19.54 12.16 -19.02
CA TYR A 577 -18.14 12.39 -19.35
C TYR A 577 -17.94 12.31 -20.87
N ARG A 578 -18.06 13.47 -21.53
CA ARG A 578 -18.02 13.63 -22.99
C ARG A 578 -16.87 14.55 -23.39
N LYS A 579 -15.80 13.96 -23.91
CA LYS A 579 -14.59 14.68 -24.33
C LYS A 579 -14.86 15.68 -25.46
N ASP A 580 -15.73 15.32 -26.40
CA ASP A 580 -16.19 16.18 -27.50
C ASP A 580 -16.97 17.40 -27.02
N GLU A 581 -17.53 17.33 -25.82
CA GLU A 581 -18.19 18.45 -25.15
C GLU A 581 -17.23 19.22 -24.21
N GLY A 582 -15.94 18.91 -24.20
CA GLY A 582 -14.93 19.54 -23.34
C GLY A 582 -14.97 19.09 -21.89
N ILE A 583 -15.80 18.09 -21.56
CA ILE A 583 -15.84 17.46 -20.23
C ILE A 583 -14.78 16.36 -20.23
N GLU A 584 -13.54 16.77 -20.00
CA GLU A 584 -12.37 15.91 -19.98
C GLU A 584 -11.47 16.27 -18.80
N LEU A 585 -10.76 15.27 -18.28
CA LEU A 585 -9.75 15.45 -17.24
C LEU A 585 -8.41 15.58 -17.95
N GLU A 586 -7.64 16.63 -17.65
CA GLU A 586 -6.32 16.83 -18.23
C GLU A 586 -5.26 15.91 -17.59
N ALA A 587 -5.47 15.49 -16.34
CA ALA A 587 -4.60 14.55 -15.65
C ALA A 587 -4.44 13.22 -16.40
N ASP A 588 -3.26 12.58 -16.33
CA ASP A 588 -3.11 11.22 -16.86
C ASP A 588 -3.86 10.22 -15.96
N TYR A 589 -4.85 9.54 -16.55
CA TYR A 589 -5.72 8.60 -15.86
C TYR A 589 -5.80 7.23 -16.57
N GLU A 590 -5.98 6.18 -15.77
CA GLU A 590 -6.41 4.88 -16.25
C GLU A 590 -7.93 4.89 -16.39
N ARG A 591 -8.48 4.41 -17.51
CA ARG A 591 -9.93 4.31 -17.71
C ARG A 591 -10.39 2.87 -17.61
N SER A 592 -11.40 2.63 -16.79
CA SER A 592 -12.06 1.33 -16.65
C SER A 592 -13.58 1.47 -16.77
N ASP A 593 -14.17 0.67 -17.65
CA ASP A 593 -15.61 0.66 -17.86
C ASP A 593 -16.25 -0.52 -17.10
N VAL A 594 -17.19 -0.22 -16.21
CA VAL A 594 -17.95 -1.20 -15.43
C VAL A 594 -18.81 -2.04 -16.36
N GLN A 595 -18.71 -3.35 -16.21
CA GLN A 595 -19.48 -4.31 -16.97
C GLN A 595 -20.73 -4.76 -16.21
N ASP A 596 -21.77 -5.09 -16.97
CA ASP A 596 -22.98 -5.75 -16.49
C ASP A 596 -22.66 -7.07 -15.75
N PHE A 597 -23.55 -7.46 -14.83
CA PHE A 597 -23.41 -8.72 -14.10
C PHE A 597 -23.52 -9.95 -15.02
N THR A 598 -22.58 -10.88 -14.86
CA THR A 598 -22.75 -12.25 -15.40
C THR A 598 -23.89 -12.98 -14.72
N LYS A 599 -24.25 -14.15 -15.26
CA LYS A 599 -25.20 -15.05 -14.61
C LYS A 599 -24.75 -15.46 -13.21
N GLU A 600 -23.45 -15.70 -13.03
CA GLU A 600 -22.86 -16.10 -11.75
C GLU A 600 -22.90 -14.93 -10.74
N GLN A 601 -22.62 -13.71 -11.20
CA GLN A 601 -22.77 -12.50 -10.37
C GLN A 601 -24.23 -12.25 -9.99
N GLN A 602 -25.17 -12.44 -10.92
CA GLN A 602 -26.61 -12.34 -10.66
C GLN A 602 -27.05 -13.37 -9.61
N GLU A 603 -26.62 -14.62 -9.73
CA GLU A 603 -26.91 -15.68 -8.76
C GLU A 603 -26.35 -15.37 -7.39
N ARG A 604 -25.09 -14.96 -7.32
CA ARG A 604 -24.45 -14.57 -6.05
C ARG A 604 -25.14 -13.36 -5.42
N PHE A 605 -25.50 -12.36 -6.21
CA PHE A 605 -26.24 -11.19 -5.74
C PHE A 605 -27.58 -11.59 -5.14
N LEU A 606 -28.35 -12.43 -5.83
CA LEU A 606 -29.64 -12.90 -5.34
C LEU A 606 -29.51 -13.77 -4.09
N ALA A 607 -28.54 -14.66 -4.04
CA ALA A 607 -28.26 -15.49 -2.86
C ALA A 607 -27.99 -14.61 -1.63
N ASN A 608 -27.09 -13.63 -1.77
CA ASN A 608 -26.73 -12.69 -0.71
C ASN A 608 -27.93 -11.83 -0.30
N TRP A 609 -28.67 -11.31 -1.27
CA TRP A 609 -29.84 -10.47 -1.07
C TRP A 609 -30.95 -11.20 -0.32
N PHE A 610 -31.35 -12.39 -0.79
CA PHE A 610 -32.42 -13.17 -0.16
C PHE A 610 -31.99 -13.62 1.24
N ARG A 611 -30.75 -14.07 1.42
CA ARG A 611 -30.23 -14.44 2.74
C ARG A 611 -30.34 -13.28 3.73
N ALA A 612 -29.90 -12.09 3.34
CA ALA A 612 -29.99 -10.89 4.18
C ALA A 612 -31.45 -10.51 4.47
N ALA A 613 -32.34 -10.64 3.49
CA ALA A 613 -33.75 -10.29 3.63
C ALA A 613 -34.52 -11.27 4.55
N PHE A 614 -34.27 -12.58 4.44
CA PHE A 614 -34.94 -13.61 5.26
C PHE A 614 -34.40 -13.68 6.69
N LEU A 615 -33.09 -13.47 6.89
CA LEU A 615 -32.48 -13.44 8.23
C LEU A 615 -32.88 -12.24 9.10
N LYS A 616 -33.59 -11.26 8.53
CA LYS A 616 -34.14 -10.10 9.26
C LYS A 616 -35.64 -10.19 9.51
N GLU A 617 -36.30 -11.28 9.09
CA GLU A 617 -37.70 -11.52 9.47
C GLU A 617 -37.80 -11.81 10.98
N SER A 618 -38.95 -11.57 11.58
CA SER A 618 -39.17 -11.92 12.99
C SER A 618 -39.09 -13.44 13.18
N SER A 619 -38.49 -13.89 14.28
CA SER A 619 -38.54 -15.30 14.67
C SER A 619 -39.92 -15.65 15.22
N ASP A 620 -40.48 -16.77 14.78
CA ASP A 620 -41.69 -17.31 15.42
C ASP A 620 -41.38 -17.67 16.89
N GLU A 621 -42.28 -17.29 17.81
CA GLU A 621 -42.13 -17.58 19.23
C GLU A 621 -42.00 -19.11 19.44
N GLY A 622 -40.88 -19.54 20.04
CA GLY A 622 -40.65 -20.95 20.41
C GLY A 622 -39.67 -21.74 19.55
N LEU A 623 -39.08 -21.17 18.49
CA LEU A 623 -38.01 -21.82 17.72
C LEU A 623 -36.62 -21.58 18.33
N ILE A 624 -35.78 -22.62 18.32
CA ILE A 624 -34.35 -22.49 18.67
C ILE A 624 -33.68 -21.56 17.63
N PRO A 625 -32.91 -20.53 18.04
CA PRO A 625 -32.34 -19.53 17.13
C PRO A 625 -31.53 -20.12 15.95
N GLN A 626 -30.83 -21.23 16.18
CA GLN A 626 -30.05 -21.91 15.13
C GLN A 626 -30.93 -22.58 14.07
N ASP A 627 -32.02 -23.23 14.50
CA ASP A 627 -32.96 -23.88 13.58
C ASP A 627 -33.73 -22.84 12.77
N TRP A 628 -34.12 -21.73 13.38
CA TRP A 628 -34.73 -20.61 12.68
C TRP A 628 -33.78 -20.04 11.60
N GLN A 629 -32.52 -19.76 11.94
CA GLN A 629 -31.53 -19.29 10.96
C GLN A 629 -31.33 -20.29 9.82
N ARG A 630 -31.28 -21.59 10.12
CA ARG A 630 -31.15 -22.65 9.11
C ARG A 630 -32.36 -22.68 8.17
N GLN A 631 -33.58 -22.56 8.71
CA GLN A 631 -34.80 -22.49 7.91
C GLN A 631 -34.82 -21.25 7.00
N GLN A 632 -34.44 -20.07 7.53
CA GLN A 632 -34.37 -18.84 6.73
C GLN A 632 -33.33 -18.94 5.61
N ARG A 633 -32.16 -19.51 5.88
CA ARG A 633 -31.15 -19.79 4.84
C ARG A 633 -31.68 -20.76 3.77
N ALA A 634 -32.44 -21.78 4.16
CA ALA A 634 -33.06 -22.70 3.21
C ALA A 634 -34.10 -22.02 2.31
N LYS A 635 -34.98 -21.17 2.89
CA LYS A 635 -35.95 -20.33 2.14
C LYS A 635 -35.25 -19.40 1.15
N ALA A 636 -34.17 -18.75 1.58
CA ALA A 636 -33.35 -17.88 0.73
C ALA A 636 -32.74 -18.65 -0.45
N ALA A 637 -32.17 -19.82 -0.20
CA ALA A 637 -31.58 -20.67 -1.25
C ALA A 637 -32.64 -21.16 -2.25
N GLU A 638 -33.83 -21.56 -1.77
CA GLU A 638 -34.93 -21.96 -2.63
C GLU A 638 -35.41 -20.81 -3.53
N ARG A 639 -35.57 -19.60 -2.97
CA ARG A 639 -35.99 -18.43 -3.73
C ARG A 639 -34.96 -18.02 -4.78
N THR A 640 -33.68 -18.05 -4.42
CA THR A 640 -32.57 -17.82 -5.36
C THR A 640 -32.64 -18.80 -6.53
N ARG A 641 -32.78 -20.10 -6.25
CA ARG A 641 -32.85 -21.15 -7.27
C ARG A 641 -34.01 -20.93 -8.23
N LYS A 642 -35.21 -20.61 -7.72
CA LYS A 642 -36.39 -20.32 -8.55
C LYS A 642 -36.16 -19.11 -9.45
N MET A 643 -35.50 -18.06 -8.93
CA MET A 643 -35.23 -16.85 -9.68
C MET A 643 -34.19 -17.02 -10.77
N ILE A 644 -33.14 -17.77 -10.49
CA ILE A 644 -32.15 -18.12 -11.49
C ILE A 644 -32.73 -19.02 -12.56
N ALA A 645 -33.57 -20.00 -12.20
CA ALA A 645 -34.30 -20.82 -13.18
C ALA A 645 -35.20 -19.96 -14.09
N TYR A 646 -35.91 -18.98 -13.51
CA TYR A 646 -36.73 -18.03 -14.27
C TYR A 646 -35.91 -17.20 -15.26
N LEU A 647 -34.81 -16.57 -14.81
CA LEU A 647 -33.95 -15.75 -15.66
C LEU A 647 -33.23 -16.59 -16.73
N ASN A 648 -32.88 -17.84 -16.42
CA ASN A 648 -32.18 -18.72 -17.35
C ASN A 648 -33.08 -19.29 -18.45
N ALA A 649 -34.40 -19.28 -18.29
CA ALA A 649 -35.34 -19.74 -19.32
C ALA A 649 -35.10 -19.00 -20.67
N PRO A 650 -35.04 -19.70 -21.82
CA PRO A 650 -34.72 -19.08 -23.11
C PRO A 650 -35.62 -17.89 -23.48
N LYS A 651 -36.92 -18.00 -23.21
CA LYS A 651 -37.91 -16.93 -23.43
C LYS A 651 -37.62 -15.64 -22.66
N ASN A 652 -36.89 -15.74 -21.54
CA ASN A 652 -36.57 -14.62 -20.65
C ASN A 652 -35.18 -14.02 -20.92
N LYS A 653 -34.51 -14.37 -22.03
CA LYS A 653 -33.20 -13.80 -22.39
C LYS A 653 -33.19 -12.27 -22.33
N GLY A 654 -34.24 -11.63 -22.82
CA GLY A 654 -34.34 -10.18 -22.83
C GLY A 654 -34.49 -9.55 -21.45
N LEU A 655 -35.12 -10.25 -20.49
CA LEU A 655 -35.24 -9.83 -19.09
C LEU A 655 -33.94 -10.06 -18.34
N ARG A 656 -33.26 -11.19 -18.59
CA ARG A 656 -31.96 -11.51 -18.00
C ARG A 656 -30.89 -10.48 -18.36
N GLN A 657 -30.94 -9.92 -19.56
CA GLN A 657 -30.05 -8.82 -19.96
C GLN A 657 -30.32 -7.54 -19.16
N LEU A 658 -31.59 -7.17 -18.94
CA LEU A 658 -31.92 -6.02 -18.10
C LEU A 658 -31.57 -6.25 -16.63
N ALA A 659 -31.77 -7.47 -16.13
CA ALA A 659 -31.43 -7.89 -14.79
C ALA A 659 -29.91 -8.02 -14.56
N ALA A 660 -29.09 -7.80 -15.59
CA ALA A 660 -27.65 -7.70 -15.44
C ALA A 660 -27.23 -6.37 -14.79
N VAL A 661 -28.10 -5.34 -14.82
CA VAL A 661 -27.92 -4.11 -14.06
C VAL A 661 -28.30 -4.35 -12.58
N PRO A 662 -27.38 -4.17 -11.62
CA PRO A 662 -27.60 -4.52 -10.20
C PRO A 662 -28.86 -3.92 -9.58
N MET A 663 -29.15 -2.64 -9.88
CA MET A 663 -30.36 -1.97 -9.37
C MET A 663 -31.65 -2.65 -9.84
N ILE A 664 -31.73 -3.02 -11.12
CA ILE A 664 -32.90 -3.71 -11.69
C ILE A 664 -33.07 -5.08 -11.03
N LEU A 665 -31.97 -5.83 -10.89
CA LEU A 665 -31.97 -7.13 -10.23
C LEU A 665 -32.47 -7.05 -8.78
N GLN A 666 -32.05 -6.01 -8.06
CA GLN A 666 -32.50 -5.74 -6.69
C GLN A 666 -34.01 -5.50 -6.63
N ILE A 667 -34.56 -4.66 -7.52
CA ILE A 667 -35.99 -4.38 -7.57
C ILE A 667 -36.78 -5.65 -7.93
N MET A 668 -36.28 -6.47 -8.84
CA MET A 668 -36.89 -7.77 -9.15
C MET A 668 -36.94 -8.69 -7.91
N ALA A 669 -35.84 -8.79 -7.15
CA ALA A 669 -35.81 -9.59 -5.93
C ALA A 669 -36.82 -9.08 -4.88
N ILE A 670 -36.96 -7.75 -4.77
CA ILE A 670 -37.92 -7.08 -3.88
C ILE A 670 -39.38 -7.37 -4.26
N LEU A 671 -39.70 -7.26 -5.55
CA LEU A 671 -41.06 -7.50 -6.04
C LEU A 671 -41.44 -8.97 -5.91
N TRP A 672 -40.51 -9.88 -6.17
CA TRP A 672 -40.76 -11.30 -6.00
C TRP A 672 -40.98 -11.68 -4.54
N LYS A 673 -40.05 -11.32 -3.64
CA LYS A 673 -40.15 -11.69 -2.21
C LYS A 673 -41.53 -11.37 -1.63
N ASN A 674 -42.11 -10.23 -2.03
CA ASN A 674 -43.32 -9.70 -1.40
C ASN A 674 -44.61 -9.94 -2.18
N ARG A 675 -44.54 -10.19 -3.50
CA ARG A 675 -45.73 -10.26 -4.37
C ARG A 675 -45.76 -11.46 -5.29
N GLU A 676 -44.74 -12.31 -5.26
CA GLU A 676 -44.56 -13.40 -6.21
C GLU A 676 -44.63 -12.96 -7.69
N PHE A 677 -44.31 -11.67 -7.92
CA PHE A 677 -44.41 -11.05 -9.22
C PHE A 677 -43.19 -11.36 -10.08
N LEU A 678 -43.45 -11.85 -11.30
CA LEU A 678 -42.46 -12.19 -12.31
C LEU A 678 -42.84 -11.51 -13.63
N PRO A 679 -42.12 -10.48 -14.08
CA PRO A 679 -42.49 -9.73 -15.28
C PRO A 679 -42.23 -10.57 -16.53
N GLU A 680 -43.21 -10.74 -17.40
CA GLU A 680 -43.09 -11.54 -18.63
C GLU A 680 -42.42 -10.76 -19.77
N THR A 681 -42.45 -9.43 -19.72
CA THR A 681 -41.90 -8.55 -20.76
C THR A 681 -40.98 -7.48 -20.21
N ARG A 682 -40.06 -6.97 -21.05
CA ARG A 682 -39.17 -5.85 -20.69
C ARG A 682 -39.95 -4.60 -20.25
N VAL A 683 -41.03 -4.29 -20.95
CA VAL A 683 -41.91 -3.14 -20.64
C VAL A 683 -42.54 -3.30 -19.27
N GLU A 684 -43.01 -4.51 -18.95
CA GLU A 684 -43.59 -4.81 -17.64
C GLU A 684 -42.55 -4.67 -16.53
N LEU A 685 -41.31 -5.12 -16.75
CA LEU A 685 -40.21 -4.91 -15.80
C LEU A 685 -39.93 -3.41 -15.57
N TYR A 686 -39.82 -2.60 -16.63
CA TYR A 686 -39.61 -1.15 -16.48
C TYR A 686 -40.77 -0.46 -15.75
N ASN A 687 -42.01 -0.82 -16.09
CA ASN A 687 -43.18 -0.30 -15.39
C ASN A 687 -43.17 -0.67 -13.90
N ALA A 688 -42.82 -1.92 -13.58
CA ALA A 688 -42.74 -2.37 -12.20
C ALA A 688 -41.61 -1.68 -11.43
N VAL A 689 -40.48 -1.39 -12.09
CA VAL A 689 -39.38 -0.60 -11.53
C VAL A 689 -39.81 0.84 -11.23
N LEU A 690 -40.46 1.51 -12.19
CA LEU A 690 -40.97 2.87 -12.01
C LEU A 690 -42.05 2.93 -10.93
N ASP A 691 -43.01 2.00 -10.95
CA ASP A 691 -44.06 1.92 -9.93
C ASP A 691 -43.45 1.69 -8.54
N TYR A 692 -42.37 0.91 -8.48
CA TYR A 692 -41.63 0.70 -7.24
C TYR A 692 -40.96 1.97 -6.72
N LEU A 693 -40.20 2.67 -7.57
CA LEU A 693 -39.47 3.89 -7.21
C LEU A 693 -40.41 5.05 -6.84
N LEU A 694 -41.53 5.18 -7.54
CA LEU A 694 -42.46 6.31 -7.40
C LEU A 694 -43.46 6.14 -6.25
N GLU A 695 -43.88 4.91 -5.94
CA GLU A 695 -45.02 4.66 -5.05
C GLU A 695 -44.77 3.52 -4.05
N LEU A 696 -44.39 2.33 -4.52
CA LEU A 696 -44.41 1.14 -3.65
C LEU A 696 -43.35 1.19 -2.54
N ARG A 697 -42.22 1.84 -2.79
CA ARG A 697 -41.16 2.05 -1.81
C ARG A 697 -41.64 2.86 -0.61
N ASP A 698 -42.42 3.90 -0.87
CA ASP A 698 -42.89 4.83 0.16
C ASP A 698 -44.04 4.26 0.98
N LYS A 699 -44.99 3.57 0.33
CA LYS A 699 -46.07 2.84 1.03
C LYS A 699 -45.53 1.86 2.05
N ARG A 700 -44.41 1.20 1.74
CA ARG A 700 -43.78 0.23 2.65
C ARG A 700 -43.21 0.88 3.90
N ARG A 701 -42.68 2.10 3.78
CA ARG A 701 -42.14 2.86 4.91
C ARG A 701 -43.23 3.56 5.72
N GLU A 702 -44.50 3.25 5.44
CA GLU A 702 -45.67 3.92 6.03
C GLU A 702 -45.70 5.43 5.75
N ILE A 703 -45.11 5.84 4.63
CA ILE A 703 -45.05 7.24 4.24
C ILE A 703 -46.14 7.52 3.21
N ALA A 704 -46.86 8.62 3.40
CA ALA A 704 -47.92 9.05 2.50
C ALA A 704 -47.36 9.20 1.08
N VAL A 705 -48.04 8.58 0.11
CA VAL A 705 -47.68 8.67 -1.30
C VAL A 705 -48.10 10.03 -1.82
N LEU A 706 -47.13 10.82 -2.30
CA LEU A 706 -47.38 12.14 -2.84
C LEU A 706 -48.25 12.09 -4.11
N ILE A 707 -47.93 11.18 -5.03
CA ILE A 707 -48.65 10.97 -6.28
C ILE A 707 -48.61 9.50 -6.68
N PRO A 708 -49.73 8.88 -7.10
CA PRO A 708 -49.73 7.50 -7.60
C PRO A 708 -48.79 7.35 -8.80
N ALA A 709 -48.08 6.22 -8.89
CA ALA A 709 -47.07 5.99 -9.91
C ALA A 709 -47.62 6.11 -11.33
N LYS A 710 -48.86 5.67 -11.57
CA LYS A 710 -49.55 5.84 -12.85
C LYS A 710 -49.64 7.31 -13.25
N ARG A 711 -50.00 8.20 -12.32
CA ARG A 711 -50.12 9.64 -12.57
C ARG A 711 -48.75 10.31 -12.70
N ALA A 712 -47.78 9.91 -11.87
CA ALA A 712 -46.40 10.38 -12.01
C ALA A 712 -45.80 10.02 -13.39
N ARG A 713 -46.05 8.81 -13.90
CA ARG A 713 -45.61 8.41 -15.25
C ARG A 713 -46.28 9.22 -16.37
N MET A 714 -47.51 9.69 -16.17
CA MET A 714 -48.17 10.61 -17.12
C MET A 714 -47.51 11.99 -17.18
N VAL A 715 -46.78 12.39 -16.13
CA VAL A 715 -45.93 13.59 -16.12
C VAL A 715 -44.56 13.28 -16.71
N LEU A 716 -43.91 12.21 -16.23
CA LEU A 716 -42.52 11.88 -16.58
C LEU A 716 -42.35 11.38 -18.02
N GLY A 717 -43.33 10.68 -18.59
CA GLY A 717 -43.25 10.17 -19.97
C GLY A 717 -43.11 11.31 -21.00
N PRO A 718 -44.05 12.25 -21.06
CA PRO A 718 -43.95 13.42 -21.94
C PRO A 718 -42.74 14.30 -21.64
N LEU A 719 -42.34 14.41 -20.38
CA LEU A 719 -41.16 15.15 -19.97
C LEU A 719 -39.88 14.50 -20.54
N SER A 720 -39.74 13.18 -20.42
CA SER A 720 -38.60 12.44 -20.94
C SER A 720 -38.52 12.52 -22.46
N LEU A 721 -39.67 12.47 -23.15
CA LEU A 721 -39.75 12.66 -24.59
C LEU A 721 -39.28 14.07 -25.01
N TRP A 722 -39.76 15.10 -24.31
CA TRP A 722 -39.34 16.49 -24.53
C TRP A 722 -37.83 16.67 -24.37
N MET A 723 -37.23 16.08 -23.33
CA MET A 723 -35.78 16.12 -23.12
C MET A 723 -35.02 15.45 -24.27
N GLN A 724 -35.50 14.29 -24.76
CA GLN A 724 -34.85 13.55 -25.84
C GLN A 724 -34.96 14.25 -27.20
N GLU A 725 -36.14 14.79 -27.53
CA GLU A 725 -36.41 15.35 -28.87
C GLU A 725 -35.94 16.80 -29.02
N GLU A 726 -36.17 17.64 -28.01
CA GLU A 726 -35.88 19.08 -28.09
C GLU A 726 -34.52 19.44 -27.51
N LEU A 727 -34.20 18.94 -26.31
CA LEU A 727 -32.95 19.31 -25.62
C LEU A 727 -31.76 18.45 -26.07
N LYS A 728 -32.00 17.19 -26.44
CA LYS A 728 -30.96 16.19 -26.80
C LYS A 728 -29.88 16.03 -25.73
N THR A 729 -30.20 16.42 -24.50
CA THR A 729 -29.37 16.32 -23.31
C THR A 729 -30.23 15.85 -22.15
N ASP A 730 -29.61 15.18 -21.18
CA ASP A 730 -30.25 14.67 -19.97
C ASP A 730 -30.37 15.75 -18.87
N GLU A 731 -29.99 17.00 -19.20
CA GLU A 731 -29.84 18.13 -18.28
C GLU A 731 -30.82 19.26 -18.55
N VAL A 732 -31.46 19.76 -17.48
CA VAL A 732 -32.42 20.86 -17.57
C VAL A 732 -32.28 21.82 -16.39
N GLY A 733 -32.34 23.13 -16.65
CA GLY A 733 -32.44 24.13 -15.59
C GLY A 733 -33.70 23.93 -14.74
N LYS A 734 -33.63 24.21 -13.44
CA LYS A 734 -34.69 23.90 -12.46
C LYS A 734 -35.99 24.56 -12.87
N ASP A 735 -35.94 25.84 -13.22
CA ASP A 735 -37.12 26.60 -13.64
C ASP A 735 -37.78 26.01 -14.90
N ALA A 736 -37.00 25.58 -15.88
CA ALA A 736 -37.52 24.99 -17.12
C ALA A 736 -38.12 23.60 -16.88
N MET A 737 -37.45 22.78 -16.06
CA MET A 737 -37.94 21.46 -15.65
C MET A 737 -39.24 21.59 -14.85
N GLN A 738 -39.24 22.50 -13.88
CA GLN A 738 -40.38 22.82 -13.03
C GLN A 738 -41.57 23.34 -13.86
N ALA A 739 -41.32 24.24 -14.82
CA ALA A 739 -42.36 24.74 -15.72
C ALA A 739 -43.00 23.60 -16.55
N LYS A 740 -42.19 22.71 -17.14
CA LYS A 740 -42.69 21.56 -17.90
C LYS A 740 -43.44 20.55 -17.04
N MET A 741 -42.96 20.29 -15.83
CA MET A 741 -43.70 19.48 -14.87
C MET A 741 -45.00 20.15 -14.44
N HIS A 742 -45.02 21.48 -14.26
CA HIS A 742 -46.20 22.25 -13.91
C HIS A 742 -47.30 22.08 -14.95
N GLU A 743 -46.97 22.30 -16.23
CA GLU A 743 -47.88 22.14 -17.35
C GLU A 743 -48.58 20.77 -17.32
N ARG A 744 -47.82 19.71 -17.02
CA ARG A 744 -48.35 18.34 -16.96
C ARG A 744 -49.13 18.04 -15.68
N LEU A 745 -48.67 18.53 -14.53
CA LEU A 745 -49.37 18.34 -13.26
C LEU A 745 -50.73 19.04 -13.27
N VAL A 746 -50.84 20.24 -13.82
CA VAL A 746 -52.12 20.97 -13.93
C VAL A 746 -53.16 20.16 -14.71
N VAL A 747 -52.75 19.49 -15.79
CA VAL A 747 -53.62 18.63 -16.62
C VAL A 747 -54.15 17.41 -15.85
N LEU A 748 -53.52 16.99 -14.77
CA LEU A 748 -53.99 15.89 -13.92
C LEU A 748 -55.08 16.31 -12.92
N SER A 749 -55.41 17.60 -12.82
CA SER A 749 -56.41 18.11 -11.87
C SER A 749 -57.82 17.65 -12.25
N GLU A 750 -58.52 16.99 -11.33
CA GLU A 750 -59.86 16.47 -11.52
C GLU A 750 -60.73 16.76 -10.29
N LYS A 751 -62.06 16.62 -10.40
CA LYS A 751 -63.03 16.96 -9.34
C LYS A 751 -62.75 16.31 -7.97
N ASN A 752 -62.03 15.18 -7.95
CA ASN A 752 -61.66 14.41 -6.75
C ASN A 752 -60.14 14.21 -6.59
N TYR A 753 -59.30 15.00 -7.27
CA TYR A 753 -57.85 14.90 -7.15
C TYR A 753 -57.15 16.23 -7.41
N THR A 754 -56.38 16.67 -6.41
CA THR A 754 -55.46 17.80 -6.52
C THR A 754 -54.04 17.24 -6.63
N PRO A 755 -53.31 17.51 -7.73
CA PRO A 755 -51.91 17.12 -7.85
C PRO A 755 -51.05 17.89 -6.84
N PRO A 756 -49.89 17.33 -6.43
CA PRO A 756 -48.94 18.06 -5.59
C PRO A 756 -48.39 19.30 -6.30
N SER A 757 -47.84 20.24 -5.54
CA SER A 757 -47.08 21.34 -6.14
C SER A 757 -45.86 20.79 -6.90
N VAL A 758 -45.37 21.57 -7.86
CA VAL A 758 -44.18 21.21 -8.63
C VAL A 758 -42.96 21.05 -7.73
N ASP A 759 -42.80 21.91 -6.72
CA ASP A 759 -41.68 21.82 -5.78
C ASP A 759 -41.76 20.54 -4.95
N GLU A 760 -42.94 20.19 -4.43
CA GLU A 760 -43.14 18.93 -3.72
C GLU A 760 -42.88 17.72 -4.62
N PHE A 761 -43.32 17.76 -5.88
CA PHE A 761 -43.10 16.68 -6.83
C PHE A 761 -41.62 16.54 -7.22
N CYS A 762 -40.92 17.64 -7.47
CA CYS A 762 -39.48 17.62 -7.73
C CYS A 762 -38.70 17.11 -6.52
N ASN A 763 -39.01 17.61 -5.32
CA ASN A 763 -38.39 17.15 -4.08
C ASN A 763 -38.63 15.65 -3.85
N HIS A 764 -39.80 15.13 -4.21
CA HIS A 764 -40.09 13.70 -4.18
C HIS A 764 -39.22 12.93 -5.18
N LEU A 765 -39.12 13.39 -6.42
CA LEU A 765 -38.32 12.71 -7.43
C LEU A 765 -36.82 12.67 -7.08
N VAL A 766 -36.29 13.73 -6.47
CA VAL A 766 -34.89 13.83 -6.03
C VAL A 766 -34.63 13.04 -4.75
N ASN A 767 -35.31 13.38 -3.67
CA ASN A 767 -34.95 12.88 -2.35
C ASN A 767 -35.54 11.49 -2.04
N ARG A 768 -36.59 11.09 -2.76
CA ARG A 768 -37.37 9.88 -2.46
C ARG A 768 -37.27 8.85 -3.57
N ALA A 769 -37.70 9.20 -4.77
CA ALA A 769 -37.74 8.28 -5.90
C ALA A 769 -36.33 8.03 -6.48
N GLY A 770 -35.42 9.01 -6.36
CA GLY A 770 -34.08 8.96 -6.96
C GLY A 770 -34.13 8.90 -8.49
N LEU A 771 -35.20 9.45 -9.07
CA LEU A 771 -35.43 9.56 -10.51
C LEU A 771 -34.95 10.90 -11.06
N LEU A 772 -34.76 11.89 -10.20
CA LEU A 772 -34.05 13.11 -10.53
C LEU A 772 -32.84 13.27 -9.61
N VAL A 773 -31.84 14.02 -10.06
CA VAL A 773 -30.76 14.52 -9.21
C VAL A 773 -30.87 16.04 -9.17
N GLU A 774 -30.89 16.64 -7.98
CA GLU A 774 -30.86 18.10 -7.81
C GLU A 774 -29.41 18.57 -7.83
N ILE A 775 -29.13 19.60 -8.62
CA ILE A 775 -27.79 20.17 -8.75
C ILE A 775 -27.81 21.64 -8.38
N GLY A 776 -27.07 21.95 -7.31
CA GLY A 776 -27.02 23.30 -6.75
C GLY A 776 -28.42 23.83 -6.40
N ASN A 777 -28.55 25.13 -6.22
CA ASN A 777 -29.85 25.72 -5.90
C ASN A 777 -30.80 25.83 -7.13
N ASN A 778 -30.34 25.56 -8.37
CA ASN A 778 -30.98 26.03 -9.61
C ASN A 778 -31.13 25.00 -10.77
N ALA A 779 -30.87 23.68 -10.62
CA ALA A 779 -31.07 22.72 -11.74
C ALA A 779 -31.47 21.26 -11.35
N TYR A 780 -32.04 20.50 -12.31
CA TYR A 780 -32.42 19.08 -12.16
C TYR A 780 -31.90 18.20 -13.34
N LEU A 781 -31.50 16.95 -13.06
CA LEU A 781 -31.12 15.90 -14.05
C LEU A 781 -32.15 14.75 -14.02
N ASN A 782 -32.50 14.16 -15.17
CA ASN A 782 -33.41 12.99 -15.30
C ASN A 782 -32.68 11.68 -15.61
#